data_AF-A0A212PYL3-F1
#
_entry.id   AF-A0A212PYL3-F1
#
_cell.length_a   1.000
_cell.length_b   1.000
_cell.length_c   1.000
_cell.angle_alpha   90.00
_cell.angle_beta   90.00
_cell.angle_gamma   90.00
#
_symmetry.space_group_name_H-M   'P 1'
#
loop_
_entity.id
_entity.type
_entity.pdbx_description
1 polymer ?
#
loop_
_entity_poly.entity_id
_entity_poly.type
_entity_poly.pdbx_seq_one_letter_code
_entity_poly.pdbx_strand_id
1 'polypeptide(L)'
;MFAHSARWMRRAMALAAAAMIWVGAVPAGPAASTPPTKPTVDRIIIFAADGMRPDLMERYARERFMPTFAELLHRGAVGENGLIQAFPPNTGVGWYTLATGTGPGEHGSTNNTFHRTGDAFTSRTSFATFGILQADTLLQAAERAGKKVASVEWVGARNLNPPLQGPVVDYRSFFSMRGVLVNYDLPGQPAGAQAFGLAYERVDLQPAAGWTNLPPSFSPPMETVLVITSTVTAVNPHRTYHVLIYDSTDDGRITYDRVILDTDKDASVVAANLRQGEWADIKVSLTGPRAGQTAGFYVKVIDLTSDLSRFRLYFTSVTRINASFNARGAEGSRAFEETLARDFPTATAADYAPLEAGLVDEETYVEQGLLWEEAHHRILEYILTVAQPDTEVLFLGYPVTDEFSHQFMALVTPMAPDGTPNPVYDDADRDGVPDGRVAVREGFIRRAYQGADATLALARRRMPGAAVFVSSDHGFAPQWKAVNARRVLYEASVKGVSLHASGAMATSNCGAATTDLAKACWAGGTVQIYVNPSLPPGITYEEVRNAAIEAFMNLRDPENPSAKVVDRIFKKEELRNLPGGDSLHPNRSGDVVVVLFPPYQFDAPTPGVKIADAPFFGQHGYMPDLVDLEHNINMHAVFVAAGPGIRPMRISGVRAIDFAPTIAFYLGIPGPRNASGRILYELFEGQGRTHHDVKWKEITILTVNDFHGNLLPRSERADTVGPFFPIGGAAFLKAWFDRFRAEARGETLLLAAGDSVGATPPISNFFGDRPTIEIWNMMGLHADVLGNHEFDRGATYLRTVLIPLARYPYLSANVVDQSTLRTPAEWKPSWVFEVDGVPIGVIGFTTPDTPQLVFPGRMENFIVTDPLPAIQREADRLRARGVRVIVGVGHLGAMGPLDAPTGPLIDLADQVRGFDLLIGGHTHALVNTLRPNGVLVVESLEYGRRFTRVRLVVDADTRRVVYKTADYHLPWNIGMAPDPAIQARLDELQAELAPILNQVVGLSRVAIPRADACGNPLGRTCESRIGNLVTDAMRFTYGVDFAVTNSGGLRADLTRMGDVDAATGFFNIRRGYILEVLPFGNVVVTLQVNGAELKAILENGVSRMPAADGRFPQVSGLCFTYNIGAPAGSRVVSAVRQAADGSCTGPAVDFSTAATYTIAMNDFMASGGDGYPVLIGRAYTRELMDQVLEAYVQATSPVAPAIQGRIVCTGTGCPTVTP
;
A
#
# COMPACT_ATOMS: atom_id res chain seq x y z
N MET A 1 36.93 -81.42 65.91
CA MET A 1 37.18 -80.35 66.91
C MET A 1 38.17 -79.36 66.35
N PHE A 2 37.86 -78.07 66.20
CA PHE A 2 36.59 -77.34 66.24
C PHE A 2 36.90 -75.86 65.97
N ALA A 3 35.93 -75.21 65.34
CA ALA A 3 35.42 -73.88 65.65
C ALA A 3 36.40 -72.69 65.77
N HIS A 4 36.09 -71.69 64.94
CA HIS A 4 36.41 -70.26 65.08
C HIS A 4 37.81 -69.83 64.66
N SER A 5 37.93 -69.31 63.42
CA SER A 5 38.56 -67.99 63.19
C SER A 5 38.74 -67.68 61.70
N ALA A 6 37.67 -67.33 61.00
CA ALA A 6 37.72 -66.58 59.74
C ALA A 6 36.46 -65.72 59.60
N ARG A 7 36.34 -64.68 60.45
CA ARG A 7 35.25 -63.68 60.36
C ARG A 7 35.66 -62.22 60.63
N TRP A 8 36.96 -61.93 60.66
CA TRP A 8 37.47 -60.60 61.03
C TRP A 8 38.16 -59.81 59.91
N MET A 9 38.03 -60.22 58.64
CA MET A 9 38.59 -59.49 57.50
C MET A 9 37.55 -59.02 56.46
N ARG A 10 36.25 -59.01 56.81
CA ARG A 10 35.17 -58.50 55.94
C ARG A 10 34.32 -57.37 56.56
N ARG A 11 34.83 -56.67 57.59
CA ARG A 11 34.10 -55.55 58.23
C ARG A 11 34.87 -54.24 58.36
N ALA A 12 36.06 -54.10 57.77
CA ALA A 12 36.84 -52.85 57.83
C ALA A 12 36.93 -52.08 56.48
N MET A 13 36.21 -52.50 55.44
CA MET A 13 36.24 -51.88 54.10
C MET A 13 34.85 -51.47 53.58
N ALA A 14 33.96 -50.99 54.47
CA ALA A 14 32.65 -50.46 54.07
C ALA A 14 32.14 -49.35 55.02
N LEU A 15 33.01 -48.42 55.40
CA LEU A 15 32.67 -47.29 56.30
C LEU A 15 33.35 -45.95 55.91
N ALA A 16 33.64 -45.74 54.61
CA ALA A 16 34.24 -44.50 54.11
C ALA A 16 33.63 -43.98 52.78
N ALA A 17 32.34 -44.24 52.54
CA ALA A 17 31.60 -43.66 51.40
C ALA A 17 30.09 -43.46 51.72
N ALA A 18 29.81 -42.91 52.91
CA ALA A 18 28.47 -42.52 53.35
C ALA A 18 28.45 -41.02 53.67
N ALA A 19 28.36 -40.19 52.62
CA ALA A 19 27.88 -38.79 52.59
C ALA A 19 28.11 -38.29 51.15
N MET A 20 27.15 -38.16 50.24
CA MET A 20 25.71 -37.94 50.31
C MET A 20 25.05 -38.73 49.17
N ILE A 21 24.24 -39.73 49.51
CA ILE A 21 23.21 -40.28 48.61
C ILE A 21 21.98 -40.34 49.51
N TRP A 22 21.04 -39.41 49.29
CA TRP A 22 19.60 -39.45 49.56
C TRP A 22 19.04 -38.02 49.41
N VAL A 23 18.77 -37.61 48.17
CA VAL A 23 17.66 -36.69 47.85
C VAL A 23 16.94 -37.34 46.67
N GLY A 24 15.62 -37.46 46.81
CA GLY A 24 14.78 -38.40 46.08
C GLY A 24 14.83 -38.33 44.56
N ALA A 25 14.45 -39.45 43.94
CA ALA A 25 14.12 -39.54 42.53
C ALA A 25 13.09 -38.45 42.17
N VAL A 26 13.56 -37.40 41.51
CA VAL A 26 12.73 -36.48 40.75
C VAL A 26 12.25 -37.28 39.53
N PRO A 27 10.94 -37.44 39.28
CA PRO A 27 10.50 -38.05 38.04
C PRO A 27 11.03 -37.17 36.92
N ALA A 28 11.71 -37.79 35.94
CA ALA A 28 12.11 -37.10 34.72
C ALA A 28 10.88 -36.35 34.20
N GLY A 29 10.97 -35.01 34.15
CA GLY A 29 9.92 -34.19 33.60
C GLY A 29 9.57 -34.71 32.20
N PRO A 30 8.30 -34.65 31.78
CA PRO A 30 7.91 -35.14 30.48
C PRO A 30 8.81 -34.49 29.44
N ALA A 31 9.44 -35.33 28.60
CA ALA A 31 10.23 -34.88 27.47
C ALA A 31 9.46 -33.78 26.74
N ALA A 32 10.12 -32.65 26.45
CA ALA A 32 9.53 -31.54 25.74
C ALA A 32 8.85 -32.09 24.48
N SER A 33 7.53 -32.06 24.45
CA SER A 33 6.73 -32.42 23.28
C SER A 33 7.21 -31.55 22.13
N THR A 34 7.61 -32.17 21.02
CA THR A 34 7.91 -31.51 19.75
C THR A 34 6.84 -30.44 19.48
N PRO A 35 7.20 -29.19 19.15
CA PRO A 35 6.21 -28.16 18.85
C PRO A 35 5.26 -28.67 17.76
N PRO A 36 3.95 -28.36 17.81
CA PRO A 36 3.04 -28.68 16.72
C PRO A 36 3.56 -28.00 15.45
N THR A 37 4.04 -28.80 14.48
CA THR A 37 4.65 -28.28 13.26
C THR A 37 3.58 -28.15 12.19
N LYS A 38 3.13 -26.92 11.97
CA LYS A 38 2.56 -26.53 10.68
C LYS A 38 3.60 -26.82 9.58
N PRO A 39 3.20 -27.24 8.37
CA PRO A 39 4.10 -27.32 7.23
C PRO A 39 4.69 -25.94 6.95
N THR A 40 5.99 -25.80 7.13
CA THR A 40 6.75 -24.62 6.73
C THR A 40 7.73 -25.00 5.64
N VAL A 41 8.01 -24.06 4.75
CA VAL A 41 9.06 -24.20 3.76
C VAL A 41 10.10 -23.10 3.96
N ASP A 42 11.37 -23.47 3.79
CA ASP A 42 12.46 -22.50 3.89
C ASP A 42 12.65 -21.71 2.61
N ARG A 43 12.31 -22.31 1.46
CA ARG A 43 12.52 -21.75 0.12
C ARG A 43 11.28 -21.81 -0.76
N ILE A 44 11.03 -20.74 -1.49
CA ILE A 44 9.90 -20.65 -2.41
C ILE A 44 10.29 -19.91 -3.69
N ILE A 45 9.75 -20.39 -4.81
CA ILE A 45 9.75 -19.72 -6.11
C ILE A 45 8.33 -19.25 -6.35
N ILE A 46 8.19 -17.95 -6.54
CA ILE A 46 6.94 -17.28 -6.88
C ILE A 46 7.12 -16.84 -8.33
N PHE A 47 6.47 -17.54 -9.24
CA PHE A 47 6.58 -17.33 -10.66
C PHE A 47 5.30 -16.72 -11.21
N ALA A 48 5.42 -15.66 -12.00
CA ALA A 48 4.30 -15.11 -12.75
C ALA A 48 4.68 -14.95 -14.22
N ALA A 49 3.88 -15.53 -15.11
CA ALA A 49 4.01 -15.29 -16.54
C ALA A 49 2.89 -14.36 -16.97
N ASP A 50 3.27 -13.19 -17.49
CA ASP A 50 2.38 -12.08 -17.81
C ASP A 50 1.33 -12.53 -18.84
N GLY A 51 0.04 -12.29 -18.56
CA GLY A 51 -1.03 -12.72 -19.44
C GLY A 51 -1.24 -14.24 -19.61
N MET A 52 -0.55 -15.10 -18.85
CA MET A 52 -0.69 -16.55 -19.00
C MET A 52 -2.09 -17.02 -18.61
N ARG A 53 -2.76 -17.68 -19.56
CA ARG A 53 -4.10 -18.23 -19.37
C ARG A 53 -4.09 -19.67 -18.84
N PRO A 54 -4.99 -20.03 -17.91
CA PRO A 54 -5.03 -21.38 -17.35
C PRO A 54 -5.39 -22.44 -18.38
N ASP A 55 -6.31 -22.15 -19.31
CA ASP A 55 -6.75 -23.11 -20.33
C ASP A 55 -5.66 -23.43 -21.37
N LEU A 56 -4.89 -22.43 -21.81
CA LEU A 56 -3.76 -22.60 -22.73
C LEU A 56 -2.59 -23.32 -22.05
N MET A 57 -2.24 -22.95 -20.81
CA MET A 57 -1.21 -23.63 -20.03
C MET A 57 -1.57 -25.11 -19.82
N GLU A 58 -2.81 -25.43 -19.41
CA GLU A 58 -3.25 -26.81 -19.23
C GLU A 58 -3.23 -27.58 -20.57
N ARG A 59 -3.64 -26.95 -21.68
CA ARG A 59 -3.57 -27.55 -23.02
C ARG A 59 -2.14 -27.89 -23.42
N TYR A 60 -1.23 -26.92 -23.37
CA TYR A 60 0.16 -27.12 -23.79
C TYR A 60 0.94 -28.06 -22.85
N ALA A 61 0.58 -28.11 -21.57
CA ALA A 61 1.09 -29.13 -20.65
C ALA A 61 0.64 -30.54 -21.07
N ARG A 62 -0.64 -30.74 -21.41
CA ARG A 62 -1.16 -32.04 -21.92
C ARG A 62 -0.51 -32.44 -23.25
N GLU A 63 -0.27 -31.47 -24.12
CA GLU A 63 0.41 -31.66 -25.41
C GLU A 63 1.94 -31.83 -25.28
N ARG A 64 2.48 -31.83 -24.04
CA ARG A 64 3.90 -32.03 -23.71
C ARG A 64 4.84 -30.91 -24.14
N PHE A 65 4.32 -29.71 -24.39
CA PHE A 65 5.14 -28.52 -24.65
C PHE A 65 5.61 -27.84 -23.36
N MET A 66 4.90 -28.03 -22.25
CA MET A 66 5.27 -27.47 -20.94
C MET A 66 5.51 -28.60 -19.92
N PRO A 67 6.63 -29.34 -20.00
CA PRO A 67 6.89 -30.49 -19.14
C PRO A 67 7.01 -30.13 -17.65
N THR A 68 7.53 -28.95 -17.31
CA THR A 68 7.64 -28.47 -15.93
C THR A 68 6.24 -28.23 -15.35
N PHE A 69 5.37 -27.54 -16.08
CA PHE A 69 3.99 -27.34 -15.66
C PHE A 69 3.20 -28.64 -15.63
N ALA A 70 3.39 -29.55 -16.58
CA ALA A 70 2.76 -30.89 -16.55
C ALA A 70 3.09 -31.64 -15.25
N GLU A 71 4.34 -31.55 -14.76
CA GLU A 71 4.72 -32.11 -13.47
C GLU A 71 4.00 -31.41 -12.30
N LEU A 72 3.96 -30.06 -12.30
CA LEU A 72 3.33 -29.28 -11.24
C LEU A 72 1.81 -29.53 -11.17
N LEU A 73 1.14 -29.61 -12.32
CA LEU A 73 -0.30 -29.94 -12.42
C LEU A 73 -0.59 -31.35 -11.89
N HIS A 74 0.32 -32.29 -12.09
CA HIS A 74 0.14 -33.67 -11.62
C HIS A 74 0.39 -33.81 -10.11
N ARG A 75 1.35 -33.04 -9.57
CA ARG A 75 1.84 -33.21 -8.19
C ARG A 75 1.37 -32.12 -7.21
N GLY A 76 0.73 -31.07 -7.71
CA GLY A 76 0.38 -29.88 -6.94
C GLY A 76 -1.11 -29.54 -7.00
N ALA A 77 -1.46 -28.48 -6.29
CA ALA A 77 -2.78 -27.89 -6.31
C ALA A 77 -2.93 -26.95 -7.52
N VAL A 78 -4.11 -26.96 -8.13
CA VAL A 78 -4.43 -26.18 -9.33
C VAL A 78 -5.78 -25.48 -9.13
N GLY A 79 -5.89 -24.22 -9.53
CA GLY A 79 -7.16 -23.51 -9.50
C GLY A 79 -8.16 -24.07 -10.52
N GLU A 80 -9.43 -24.19 -10.15
CA GLU A 80 -10.49 -24.49 -11.12
C GLU A 80 -10.68 -23.31 -12.07
N ASN A 81 -10.19 -23.46 -13.31
CA ASN A 81 -9.97 -22.36 -14.24
C ASN A 81 -9.09 -21.24 -13.64
N GLY A 82 -8.05 -21.61 -12.90
CA GLY A 82 -7.08 -20.66 -12.35
C GLY A 82 -7.63 -19.83 -11.19
N LEU A 83 -7.38 -18.52 -11.21
CA LEU A 83 -7.84 -17.55 -10.21
C LEU A 83 -8.50 -16.33 -10.85
N ILE A 84 -9.37 -15.69 -10.08
CA ILE A 84 -10.01 -14.42 -10.45
C ILE A 84 -9.10 -13.25 -10.06
N GLN A 85 -8.80 -12.40 -11.03
CA GLN A 85 -7.96 -11.20 -10.84
C GLN A 85 -8.74 -10.01 -10.30
N ALA A 86 -8.03 -9.04 -9.71
CA ALA A 86 -8.62 -7.77 -9.31
C ALA A 86 -9.03 -6.95 -10.54
N PHE A 87 -10.06 -6.11 -10.40
CA PHE A 87 -10.55 -5.28 -11.49
C PHE A 87 -9.84 -3.91 -11.57
N PRO A 88 -9.52 -3.40 -12.77
CA PRO A 88 -9.44 -4.14 -14.03
C PRO A 88 -8.20 -5.05 -14.07
N PRO A 89 -8.28 -6.25 -14.69
CA PRO A 89 -7.17 -7.19 -14.79
C PRO A 89 -6.17 -6.71 -15.84
N ASN A 90 -5.24 -5.87 -15.43
CA ASN A 90 -4.12 -5.38 -16.24
C ASN A 90 -2.82 -5.42 -15.43
N THR A 91 -1.69 -5.16 -16.10
CA THR A 91 -0.35 -5.24 -15.53
C THR A 91 -0.21 -4.53 -14.17
N GLY A 92 -0.53 -3.25 -14.11
CA GLY A 92 -0.34 -2.45 -12.90
C GLY A 92 -1.20 -2.88 -11.73
N VAL A 93 -2.40 -3.41 -11.98
CA VAL A 93 -3.31 -3.90 -10.93
C VAL A 93 -2.94 -5.32 -10.52
N GLY A 94 -2.77 -6.23 -11.48
CA GLY A 94 -2.57 -7.66 -11.24
C GLY A 94 -1.26 -7.96 -10.49
N TRP A 95 -0.14 -7.40 -10.93
CA TRP A 95 1.16 -7.61 -10.26
C TRP A 95 1.17 -7.08 -8.82
N TYR A 96 0.58 -5.90 -8.57
CA TYR A 96 0.46 -5.37 -7.21
C TYR A 96 -0.54 -6.13 -6.36
N THR A 97 -1.63 -6.64 -6.94
CA THR A 97 -2.58 -7.50 -6.23
C THR A 97 -1.91 -8.77 -5.73
N LEU A 98 -1.14 -9.45 -6.59
CA LEU A 98 -0.38 -10.66 -6.22
C LEU A 98 0.68 -10.38 -5.16
N ALA A 99 1.38 -9.26 -5.27
CA ALA A 99 2.45 -8.89 -4.34
C ALA A 99 1.93 -8.46 -2.96
N THR A 100 0.76 -7.81 -2.89
CA THR A 100 0.23 -7.21 -1.64
C THR A 100 -0.84 -8.06 -0.96
N GLY A 101 -1.57 -8.89 -1.73
CA GLY A 101 -2.75 -9.60 -1.25
C GLY A 101 -3.95 -8.70 -1.00
N THR A 102 -4.01 -7.53 -1.65
CA THR A 102 -5.14 -6.59 -1.58
C THR A 102 -5.42 -5.96 -2.95
N GLY A 103 -6.57 -5.30 -3.11
CA GLY A 103 -7.00 -4.71 -4.39
C GLY A 103 -6.64 -3.22 -4.54
N PRO A 104 -7.01 -2.61 -5.69
CA PRO A 104 -6.78 -1.19 -5.98
C PRO A 104 -7.23 -0.19 -4.92
N GLY A 105 -8.30 -0.51 -4.19
CA GLY A 105 -8.80 0.35 -3.11
C GLY A 105 -7.78 0.61 -1.99
N GLU A 106 -6.84 -0.32 -1.79
CA GLU A 106 -5.81 -0.25 -0.75
C GLU A 106 -4.40 -0.07 -1.33
N HIS A 107 -4.02 -0.82 -2.38
CA HIS A 107 -2.66 -0.70 -2.95
C HIS A 107 -2.50 0.51 -3.88
N GLY A 108 -3.59 1.14 -4.32
CA GLY A 108 -3.58 2.44 -4.98
C GLY A 108 -3.34 2.43 -6.49
N SER A 109 -2.87 1.34 -7.10
CA SER A 109 -2.87 1.19 -8.56
C SER A 109 -4.27 0.86 -9.06
N THR A 110 -4.94 1.80 -9.73
CA THR A 110 -6.30 1.58 -10.27
C THR A 110 -6.29 1.21 -11.75
N ASN A 111 -5.19 1.44 -12.45
CA ASN A 111 -5.01 1.16 -13.87
C ASN A 111 -3.50 1.18 -14.24
N ASN A 112 -3.13 0.81 -15.46
CA ASN A 112 -1.74 1.02 -15.93
C ASN A 112 -1.39 2.52 -15.98
N THR A 113 -2.34 3.33 -16.43
CA THR A 113 -2.26 4.80 -16.40
C THR A 113 -3.56 5.38 -15.87
N PHE A 114 -3.47 6.29 -14.91
CA PHE A 114 -4.60 6.93 -14.26
C PHE A 114 -4.29 8.38 -13.89
N HIS A 115 -5.29 9.08 -13.35
CA HIS A 115 -5.13 10.41 -12.80
C HIS A 115 -5.40 10.39 -11.31
N ARG A 116 -4.56 11.09 -10.55
CA ARG A 116 -4.82 11.35 -9.13
C ARG A 116 -5.56 12.67 -9.01
N THR A 117 -6.75 12.65 -8.43
CA THR A 117 -7.48 13.89 -8.16
C THR A 117 -6.59 14.79 -7.28
N GLY A 118 -6.46 16.06 -7.66
CA GLY A 118 -5.57 17.03 -7.02
C GLY A 118 -4.26 17.32 -7.76
N ASP A 119 -3.82 16.44 -8.66
CA ASP A 119 -2.77 16.79 -9.64
C ASP A 119 -3.34 17.76 -10.70
N ALA A 120 -2.47 18.41 -11.47
CA ALA A 120 -2.93 19.19 -12.63
C ALA A 120 -3.72 18.30 -13.59
N PHE A 121 -4.83 18.81 -14.15
CA PHE A 121 -5.70 17.98 -14.99
C PHE A 121 -5.01 17.50 -16.28
N THR A 122 -3.94 18.17 -16.70
CA THR A 122 -3.06 17.78 -17.81
C THR A 122 -2.09 16.64 -17.46
N SER A 123 -1.92 16.33 -16.18
CA SER A 123 -1.01 15.29 -15.69
C SER A 123 -1.61 13.88 -15.84
N ARG A 124 -0.71 12.91 -16.00
CA ARG A 124 -1.00 11.48 -15.96
C ARG A 124 -0.03 10.78 -15.01
N THR A 125 -0.48 9.67 -14.43
CA THR A 125 0.30 8.88 -13.49
C THR A 125 0.34 7.43 -13.98
N SER A 126 1.53 6.85 -14.01
CA SER A 126 1.69 5.41 -14.26
C SER A 126 1.78 4.67 -12.93
N PHE A 127 1.24 3.46 -12.87
CA PHE A 127 1.43 2.56 -11.72
C PHE A 127 2.91 2.38 -11.35
N ALA A 128 3.80 2.42 -12.34
CA ALA A 128 5.25 2.28 -12.18
C ALA A 128 5.96 3.57 -11.74
N THR A 129 5.22 4.62 -11.37
CA THR A 129 5.79 5.84 -10.77
C THR A 129 6.15 5.57 -9.31
N PHE A 130 7.31 6.03 -8.85
CA PHE A 130 7.74 5.85 -7.46
C PHE A 130 6.72 6.48 -6.48
N GLY A 131 6.45 5.80 -5.37
CA GLY A 131 5.50 6.25 -4.34
C GLY A 131 4.02 6.04 -4.68
N ILE A 132 3.71 5.37 -5.79
CA ILE A 132 2.32 5.04 -6.16
C ILE A 132 1.78 3.84 -5.39
N LEU A 133 2.57 2.79 -5.18
CA LEU A 133 2.14 1.66 -4.36
C LEU A 133 1.94 2.11 -2.90
N GLN A 134 0.71 1.98 -2.39
CA GLN A 134 0.32 2.43 -1.04
C GLN A 134 0.25 1.30 0.00
N ALA A 135 0.43 0.05 -0.42
CA ALA A 135 0.34 -1.13 0.42
C ALA A 135 1.70 -1.84 0.59
N ASP A 136 1.89 -2.45 1.76
CA ASP A 136 3.02 -3.35 2.03
C ASP A 136 2.95 -4.61 1.14
N THR A 137 4.10 -5.20 0.81
CA THR A 137 4.20 -6.36 -0.08
C THR A 137 4.71 -7.60 0.62
N LEU A 138 4.49 -8.77 0.03
CA LEU A 138 5.05 -10.04 0.47
C LEU A 138 6.59 -10.04 0.38
N LEU A 139 7.15 -9.31 -0.59
CA LEU A 139 8.60 -9.13 -0.73
C LEU A 139 9.17 -8.44 0.53
N GLN A 140 8.56 -7.31 0.92
CA GLN A 140 8.95 -6.56 2.10
C GLN A 140 8.64 -7.31 3.41
N ALA A 141 7.52 -8.04 3.45
CA ALA A 141 7.18 -8.90 4.59
C ALA A 141 8.21 -10.02 4.80
N ALA A 142 8.69 -10.63 3.72
CA ALA A 142 9.73 -11.65 3.76
C ALA A 142 11.07 -11.08 4.26
N GLU A 143 11.54 -9.94 3.74
CA GLU A 143 12.77 -9.30 4.24
C GLU A 143 12.65 -8.87 5.70
N ARG A 144 11.50 -8.32 6.10
CA ARG A 144 11.19 -7.96 7.49
C ARG A 144 11.22 -9.18 8.42
N ALA A 145 10.89 -10.36 7.91
CA ALA A 145 11.02 -11.64 8.63
C ALA A 145 12.43 -12.27 8.51
N GLY A 146 13.40 -11.55 7.96
CA GLY A 146 14.79 -11.97 7.84
C GLY A 146 15.10 -12.87 6.64
N LYS A 147 14.16 -13.04 5.70
CA LYS A 147 14.37 -13.87 4.51
C LYS A 147 15.20 -13.16 3.45
N LYS A 148 16.03 -13.95 2.75
CA LYS A 148 16.78 -13.50 1.57
C LYS A 148 15.91 -13.52 0.32
N VAL A 149 15.48 -12.33 -0.11
CA VAL A 149 14.59 -12.15 -1.26
C VAL A 149 15.40 -11.78 -2.50
N ALA A 150 15.04 -12.34 -3.65
CA ALA A 150 15.47 -11.87 -4.97
C ALA A 150 14.25 -11.64 -5.86
N SER A 151 14.27 -10.57 -6.66
CA SER A 151 13.18 -10.18 -7.55
C SER A 151 13.71 -9.99 -8.96
N VAL A 152 13.33 -10.84 -9.89
CA VAL A 152 13.83 -10.82 -11.27
C VAL A 152 12.65 -10.70 -12.23
N GLU A 153 12.53 -9.53 -12.85
CA GLU A 153 11.44 -9.15 -13.77
C GLU A 153 10.04 -9.26 -13.14
N TRP A 154 9.97 -9.15 -11.81
CA TRP A 154 8.72 -8.94 -11.10
C TRP A 154 8.35 -7.46 -11.16
N VAL A 155 7.29 -7.15 -11.92
CA VAL A 155 6.91 -5.79 -12.26
C VAL A 155 6.67 -4.92 -11.01
N GLY A 156 7.37 -3.79 -10.94
CA GLY A 156 7.19 -2.75 -9.92
C GLY A 156 8.01 -2.94 -8.65
N ALA A 157 8.80 -4.00 -8.54
CA ALA A 157 9.68 -4.25 -7.39
C ALA A 157 10.74 -3.16 -7.18
N ARG A 158 11.18 -2.45 -8.23
CA ARG A 158 12.15 -1.34 -8.09
C ARG A 158 11.60 -0.11 -7.38
N ASN A 159 10.27 0.03 -7.35
CA ASN A 159 9.58 1.21 -6.82
C ASN A 159 9.10 1.02 -5.39
N LEU A 160 9.44 -0.10 -4.75
CA LEU A 160 9.05 -0.38 -3.37
C LEU A 160 9.68 0.62 -2.41
N ASN A 161 8.92 0.99 -1.39
CA ASN A 161 9.36 1.88 -0.33
C ASN A 161 9.01 1.27 1.05
N PRO A 162 10.00 0.92 1.90
CA PRO A 162 11.43 0.95 1.60
C PRO A 162 11.81 -0.01 0.46
N PRO A 163 12.90 0.26 -0.29
CA PRO A 163 13.36 -0.61 -1.36
C PRO A 163 13.93 -1.92 -0.78
N LEU A 164 13.82 -3.00 -1.58
CA LEU A 164 14.33 -4.30 -1.18
C LEU A 164 15.84 -4.29 -0.98
N GLN A 165 16.31 -5.06 0.00
CA GLN A 165 17.72 -5.24 0.27
C GLN A 165 18.38 -6.22 -0.71
N GLY A 166 17.66 -7.22 -1.18
CA GLY A 166 18.15 -8.19 -2.16
C GLY A 166 18.33 -7.66 -3.60
N PRO A 167 18.78 -8.52 -4.53
CA PRO A 167 18.82 -8.24 -5.97
C PRO A 167 17.43 -7.96 -6.53
N VAL A 168 17.30 -6.85 -7.24
CA VAL A 168 16.12 -6.49 -8.03
C VAL A 168 16.56 -6.23 -9.46
N VAL A 169 15.91 -6.88 -10.42
CA VAL A 169 15.98 -6.58 -11.85
C VAL A 169 14.55 -6.29 -12.30
N ASP A 170 14.28 -5.09 -12.80
CA ASP A 170 12.90 -4.65 -13.11
C ASP A 170 12.92 -3.60 -14.23
N TYR A 171 12.60 -4.05 -15.44
CA TYR A 171 12.67 -3.27 -16.68
C TYR A 171 14.06 -2.83 -17.14
N ARG A 172 14.04 -2.09 -18.26
CA ARG A 172 15.16 -1.46 -18.93
C ARG A 172 14.82 0.02 -19.20
N SER A 173 15.85 0.86 -19.26
CA SER A 173 15.78 2.26 -19.69
C SER A 173 16.17 2.38 -21.16
N PHE A 174 15.49 3.25 -21.91
CA PHE A 174 15.70 3.48 -23.34
C PHE A 174 16.35 4.84 -23.58
N PHE A 175 17.36 4.89 -24.45
CA PHE A 175 18.19 6.09 -24.71
C PHE A 175 18.27 6.49 -26.18
N SER A 176 17.59 5.78 -27.08
CA SER A 176 17.55 6.11 -28.51
C SER A 176 16.25 5.67 -29.17
N MET A 177 16.00 6.20 -30.36
CA MET A 177 15.09 5.63 -31.32
C MET A 177 15.57 4.24 -31.76
N ARG A 178 14.66 3.53 -32.42
CA ARG A 178 14.85 2.22 -33.07
C ARG A 178 14.24 2.29 -34.47
N GLY A 179 14.65 1.43 -35.39
CA GLY A 179 14.20 1.55 -36.76
C GLY A 179 14.96 0.70 -37.76
N VAL A 180 14.87 1.08 -39.03
CA VAL A 180 15.55 0.39 -40.13
C VAL A 180 16.35 1.35 -40.99
N LEU A 181 17.44 0.82 -41.55
CA LEU A 181 18.23 1.38 -42.63
C LEU A 181 17.99 0.54 -43.89
N VAL A 182 17.58 1.16 -44.98
CA VAL A 182 17.17 0.46 -46.21
C VAL A 182 17.72 1.13 -47.47
N ASN A 183 18.02 0.32 -48.50
CA ASN A 183 18.38 0.83 -49.84
C ASN A 183 17.22 0.78 -50.86
N TYR A 184 16.03 0.41 -50.41
CA TYR A 184 14.83 0.31 -51.24
C TYR A 184 13.62 0.82 -50.45
N ASP A 185 12.53 1.10 -51.14
CA ASP A 185 11.33 1.64 -50.49
C ASP A 185 10.47 0.50 -49.92
N LEU A 186 10.16 0.60 -48.63
CA LEU A 186 9.17 -0.23 -47.97
C LEU A 186 7.76 0.35 -48.18
N PRO A 187 6.73 -0.48 -48.44
CA PRO A 187 5.35 -0.02 -48.53
C PRO A 187 4.93 0.79 -47.30
N GLY A 188 4.23 1.90 -47.51
CA GLY A 188 3.70 2.75 -46.43
C GLY A 188 4.74 3.62 -45.69
N GLN A 189 6.02 3.56 -46.05
CA GLN A 189 7.08 4.33 -45.39
C GLN A 189 7.38 5.66 -46.09
N PRO A 190 7.83 6.69 -45.35
CA PRO A 190 8.16 6.71 -43.90
C PRO A 190 6.95 6.98 -42.98
N ALA A 191 5.74 7.11 -43.51
CA ALA A 191 4.57 7.51 -42.72
C ALA A 191 4.27 6.54 -41.58
N GLY A 192 4.36 5.23 -41.82
CA GLY A 192 4.21 4.20 -40.79
C GLY A 192 5.22 4.36 -39.65
N ALA A 193 6.52 4.45 -39.98
CA ALA A 193 7.57 4.67 -38.99
C ALA A 193 7.34 5.93 -38.16
N GLN A 194 6.95 7.04 -38.79
CA GLN A 194 6.69 8.31 -38.11
C GLN A 194 5.53 8.22 -37.13
N ALA A 195 4.46 7.48 -37.46
CA ALA A 195 3.30 7.29 -36.59
C ALA A 195 3.67 6.62 -35.26
N PHE A 196 4.69 5.76 -35.26
CA PHE A 196 5.19 5.04 -34.09
C PHE A 196 6.46 5.63 -33.47
N GLY A 197 6.95 6.76 -33.99
CA GLY A 197 8.20 7.39 -33.51
C GLY A 197 9.44 6.53 -33.79
N LEU A 198 9.47 5.84 -34.92
CA LEU A 198 10.55 4.98 -35.37
C LEU A 198 11.43 5.69 -36.41
N ALA A 199 12.68 5.24 -36.54
CA ALA A 199 13.58 5.69 -37.57
C ALA A 199 13.37 4.89 -38.87
N TYR A 200 13.35 5.59 -40.00
CA TYR A 200 13.35 5.00 -41.34
C TYR A 200 14.41 5.71 -42.18
N GLU A 201 15.59 5.10 -42.28
CA GLU A 201 16.75 5.65 -42.96
C GLU A 201 16.85 5.06 -44.37
N ARG A 202 16.29 5.76 -45.37
CA ARG A 202 16.41 5.40 -46.79
C ARG A 202 17.71 5.97 -47.36
N VAL A 203 18.58 5.11 -47.87
CA VAL A 203 19.94 5.47 -48.34
C VAL A 203 20.24 4.87 -49.70
N ASP A 204 21.10 5.52 -50.49
CA ASP A 204 21.67 4.91 -51.70
C ASP A 204 23.07 4.40 -51.40
N LEU A 205 23.32 3.12 -51.68
CA LEU A 205 24.62 2.49 -51.44
C LEU A 205 25.68 3.09 -52.37
N GLN A 206 26.87 3.34 -51.83
CA GLN A 206 28.01 3.88 -52.58
C GLN A 206 29.17 2.89 -52.58
N PRO A 207 30.10 2.91 -53.54
CA PRO A 207 31.33 2.13 -53.44
C PRO A 207 32.10 2.49 -52.16
N ALA A 208 32.62 1.48 -51.45
CA ALA A 208 33.37 1.68 -50.22
C ALA A 208 34.64 2.51 -50.47
N ALA A 209 34.83 3.56 -49.67
CA ALA A 209 35.94 4.50 -49.84
C ALA A 209 36.58 4.83 -48.50
N GLY A 210 37.92 4.82 -48.47
CA GLY A 210 38.69 5.16 -47.28
C GLY A 210 38.72 4.08 -46.19
N TRP A 211 38.29 2.85 -46.49
CA TRP A 211 38.37 1.72 -45.57
C TRP A 211 39.78 1.14 -45.50
N THR A 212 40.23 0.78 -44.30
CA THR A 212 41.43 -0.04 -44.06
C THR A 212 41.04 -1.50 -43.81
N ASN A 213 41.98 -2.41 -44.09
CA ASN A 213 41.85 -3.85 -43.81
C ASN A 213 40.62 -4.53 -44.45
N LEU A 214 40.21 -4.08 -45.64
CA LEU A 214 39.08 -4.67 -46.36
C LEU A 214 39.29 -6.18 -46.59
N PRO A 215 38.27 -7.02 -46.35
CA PRO A 215 38.32 -8.43 -46.70
C PRO A 215 38.48 -8.62 -48.22
N PRO A 216 39.13 -9.71 -48.67
CA PRO A 216 39.07 -10.12 -50.07
C PRO A 216 37.61 -10.28 -50.52
N SER A 217 37.27 -9.72 -51.68
CA SER A 217 35.90 -9.66 -52.19
C SER A 217 35.96 -9.64 -53.72
N PHE A 218 35.22 -10.53 -54.39
CA PHE A 218 35.09 -10.50 -55.85
C PHE A 218 34.34 -9.24 -56.29
N SER A 219 33.22 -8.97 -55.62
CA SER A 219 32.38 -7.81 -55.87
C SER A 219 33.01 -6.55 -55.25
N PRO A 220 32.90 -5.35 -55.87
CA PRO A 220 33.35 -4.12 -55.23
C PRO A 220 32.60 -3.89 -53.91
N PRO A 221 33.28 -3.80 -52.76
CA PRO A 221 32.58 -3.53 -51.50
C PRO A 221 31.81 -2.21 -51.56
N MET A 222 30.62 -2.19 -50.96
CA MET A 222 29.72 -1.03 -50.91
C MET A 222 29.64 -0.49 -49.48
N GLU A 223 29.33 0.79 -49.30
CA GLU A 223 29.19 1.44 -48.01
C GLU A 223 27.92 2.29 -47.90
N THR A 224 27.51 2.50 -46.66
CA THR A 224 26.54 3.52 -46.23
C THR A 224 26.78 3.89 -44.77
N VAL A 225 25.91 4.70 -44.17
CA VAL A 225 25.99 5.15 -42.78
C VAL A 225 24.68 4.89 -42.07
N LEU A 226 24.76 4.31 -40.87
CA LEU A 226 23.65 4.16 -39.92
C LEU A 226 23.74 5.27 -38.86
N VAL A 227 22.64 5.98 -38.59
CA VAL A 227 22.57 7.00 -37.54
C VAL A 227 21.52 6.66 -36.48
N ILE A 228 21.97 6.13 -35.34
CA ILE A 228 21.09 5.86 -34.20
C ILE A 228 20.80 7.15 -33.46
N THR A 229 19.58 7.65 -33.65
CA THR A 229 19.13 8.91 -33.08
C THR A 229 18.82 8.79 -31.59
N SER A 230 19.51 9.56 -30.74
CA SER A 230 19.26 9.56 -29.30
C SER A 230 17.96 10.27 -28.92
N THR A 231 17.27 9.74 -27.92
CA THR A 231 16.12 10.41 -27.26
C THR A 231 16.55 11.24 -26.05
N VAL A 232 17.80 11.07 -25.57
CA VAL A 232 18.37 11.76 -24.41
C VAL A 232 19.85 12.08 -24.67
N THR A 233 20.12 13.08 -25.53
CA THR A 233 21.46 13.42 -26.03
C THR A 233 22.50 13.73 -24.94
N ALA A 234 22.06 14.17 -23.76
CA ALA A 234 22.93 14.44 -22.61
C ALA A 234 23.52 13.18 -21.95
N VAL A 235 22.92 12.01 -22.16
CA VAL A 235 23.33 10.72 -21.55
C VAL A 235 23.82 9.74 -22.61
N ASN A 236 23.26 9.81 -23.81
CA ASN A 236 23.66 9.02 -24.97
C ASN A 236 23.69 9.97 -26.16
N PRO A 237 24.86 10.31 -26.75
CA PRO A 237 24.87 11.10 -27.98
C PRO A 237 24.24 10.31 -29.14
N HIS A 238 23.89 10.99 -30.23
CA HIS A 238 23.62 10.28 -31.49
C HIS A 238 24.83 9.40 -31.83
N ARG A 239 24.58 8.19 -32.36
CA ARG A 239 25.66 7.27 -32.72
C ARG A 239 25.66 7.05 -34.22
N THR A 240 26.86 7.08 -34.79
CA THR A 240 27.09 6.92 -36.22
C THR A 240 27.94 5.68 -36.42
N TYR A 241 27.49 4.78 -37.30
CA TYR A 241 28.24 3.61 -37.71
C TYR A 241 28.40 3.62 -39.23
N HIS A 242 29.63 3.40 -39.69
CA HIS A 242 29.92 3.08 -41.07
C HIS A 242 29.49 1.63 -41.33
N VAL A 243 28.71 1.43 -42.39
CA VAL A 243 28.19 0.12 -42.78
C VAL A 243 28.89 -0.30 -44.07
N LEU A 244 29.68 -1.36 -44.04
CA LEU A 244 30.33 -1.97 -45.20
C LEU A 244 29.56 -3.23 -45.61
N ILE A 245 29.20 -3.35 -46.88
CA ILE A 245 28.52 -4.51 -47.44
C ILE A 245 29.44 -5.11 -48.49
N TYR A 246 29.80 -6.38 -48.34
CA TYR A 246 30.79 -7.00 -49.20
C TYR A 246 30.48 -8.46 -49.49
N ASP A 247 31.17 -8.98 -50.50
CA ASP A 247 31.16 -10.37 -50.89
C ASP A 247 32.31 -11.07 -50.18
N SER A 248 32.02 -12.02 -49.31
CA SER A 248 33.07 -12.66 -48.51
C SER A 248 33.93 -13.66 -49.28
N THR A 249 33.64 -13.86 -50.56
CA THR A 249 34.38 -14.75 -51.45
C THR A 249 34.92 -14.00 -52.66
N ASP A 250 36.11 -14.41 -53.13
CA ASP A 250 36.69 -13.93 -54.38
C ASP A 250 36.63 -15.05 -55.44
N ASP A 251 35.41 -15.50 -55.80
CA ASP A 251 35.17 -16.73 -56.56
C ASP A 251 34.69 -16.52 -58.02
N GLY A 252 34.59 -15.26 -58.46
CA GLY A 252 34.09 -14.93 -59.80
C GLY A 252 32.59 -14.65 -59.90
N ARG A 253 31.83 -14.69 -58.79
CA ARG A 253 30.37 -14.48 -58.76
C ARG A 253 30.02 -13.31 -57.86
N ILE A 254 29.02 -12.52 -58.27
CA ILE A 254 28.52 -11.42 -57.45
C ILE A 254 27.64 -12.01 -56.33
N THR A 255 28.18 -12.06 -55.12
CA THR A 255 27.50 -12.64 -53.95
C THR A 255 27.72 -11.82 -52.69
N TYR A 256 27.13 -10.62 -52.62
CA TYR A 256 27.13 -9.87 -51.36
C TYR A 256 26.43 -10.68 -50.28
N ASP A 257 27.17 -11.02 -49.23
CA ASP A 257 26.71 -11.94 -48.19
C ASP A 257 27.13 -11.54 -46.77
N ARG A 258 27.84 -10.41 -46.64
CA ARG A 258 28.30 -9.87 -45.36
C ARG A 258 28.07 -8.38 -45.20
N VAL A 259 27.81 -7.97 -43.96
CA VAL A 259 27.62 -6.59 -43.52
C VAL A 259 28.46 -6.34 -42.28
N ILE A 260 29.37 -5.38 -42.33
CA ILE A 260 30.20 -4.92 -41.21
C ILE A 260 29.70 -3.56 -40.73
N LEU A 261 29.58 -3.40 -39.42
CA LEU A 261 29.38 -2.11 -38.75
C LEU A 261 30.65 -1.72 -38.01
N ASP A 262 31.10 -0.49 -38.17
CA ASP A 262 32.30 0.05 -37.54
C ASP A 262 32.19 1.58 -37.32
N THR A 263 33.00 2.16 -36.44
CA THR A 263 33.03 3.60 -36.14
C THR A 263 34.11 4.39 -36.86
N ASP A 264 35.12 3.76 -37.46
CA ASP A 264 36.35 4.43 -37.92
C ASP A 264 36.80 4.08 -39.36
N LYS A 265 35.97 3.34 -40.11
CA LYS A 265 36.24 2.71 -41.41
C LYS A 265 37.43 1.71 -41.39
N ASP A 266 37.54 0.88 -40.36
CA ASP A 266 38.49 -0.23 -40.29
C ASP A 266 37.76 -1.58 -40.26
N ALA A 267 37.84 -2.37 -41.33
CA ALA A 267 37.13 -3.64 -41.43
C ALA A 267 37.71 -4.76 -40.53
N SER A 268 38.78 -4.50 -39.77
CA SER A 268 39.32 -5.41 -38.74
C SER A 268 38.83 -5.10 -37.32
N VAL A 269 38.33 -3.88 -37.09
CA VAL A 269 37.78 -3.43 -35.81
C VAL A 269 36.28 -3.28 -36.01
N VAL A 270 35.52 -4.35 -35.77
CA VAL A 270 34.09 -4.38 -36.14
C VAL A 270 33.20 -4.41 -34.90
N ALA A 271 32.19 -3.54 -34.87
CA ALA A 271 31.11 -3.58 -33.88
C ALA A 271 30.17 -4.76 -34.15
N ALA A 272 29.94 -5.10 -35.42
CA ALA A 272 29.21 -6.29 -35.85
C ALA A 272 29.68 -6.76 -37.24
N ASN A 273 29.62 -8.07 -37.50
CA ASN A 273 29.83 -8.67 -38.83
C ASN A 273 28.78 -9.76 -39.06
N LEU A 274 27.83 -9.50 -39.94
CA LEU A 274 26.56 -10.22 -40.04
C LEU A 274 26.31 -10.74 -41.46
N ARG A 275 25.70 -11.93 -41.55
CA ARG A 275 24.97 -12.43 -42.73
C ARG A 275 23.48 -12.06 -42.61
N GLN A 276 22.74 -12.25 -43.70
CA GLN A 276 21.27 -12.16 -43.64
C GLN A 276 20.70 -13.09 -42.56
N GLY A 277 19.76 -12.57 -41.76
CA GLY A 277 19.11 -13.25 -40.65
C GLY A 277 19.88 -13.20 -39.33
N GLU A 278 21.15 -12.82 -39.32
CA GLU A 278 21.96 -12.81 -38.09
C GLU A 278 21.72 -11.54 -37.26
N TRP A 279 21.76 -11.70 -35.93
CA TRP A 279 21.74 -10.63 -34.94
C TRP A 279 23.13 -10.40 -34.34
N ALA A 280 23.44 -9.14 -33.97
CA ALA A 280 24.59 -8.82 -33.11
C ALA A 280 24.17 -7.89 -31.98
N ASP A 281 24.70 -8.15 -30.77
CA ASP A 281 24.64 -7.26 -29.60
C ASP A 281 25.82 -6.30 -29.62
N ILE A 282 25.55 -4.99 -29.65
CA ILE A 282 26.57 -3.94 -29.65
C ILE A 282 26.51 -3.20 -28.31
N LYS A 283 27.59 -3.32 -27.53
CA LYS A 283 27.76 -2.58 -26.27
C LYS A 283 28.31 -1.19 -26.51
N VAL A 284 27.82 -0.22 -25.74
CA VAL A 284 28.21 1.18 -25.82
C VAL A 284 28.42 1.79 -24.43
N SER A 285 29.32 2.76 -24.31
CA SER A 285 29.44 3.56 -23.08
C SER A 285 28.54 4.78 -23.13
N LEU A 286 27.78 5.02 -22.07
CA LEU A 286 27.02 6.26 -21.85
C LEU A 286 27.96 7.43 -21.50
N THR A 287 27.42 8.65 -21.59
CA THR A 287 28.11 9.93 -21.34
C THR A 287 27.38 10.77 -20.28
N GLY A 288 27.91 11.97 -20.00
CA GLY A 288 27.28 12.94 -19.10
C GLY A 288 27.10 12.39 -17.67
N PRO A 289 25.91 12.55 -17.05
CA PRO A 289 25.65 12.06 -15.68
C PRO A 289 25.83 10.54 -15.49
N ARG A 290 25.89 9.77 -16.58
CA ARG A 290 26.12 8.32 -16.56
C ARG A 290 27.41 7.92 -17.28
N ALA A 291 28.39 8.84 -17.38
CA ALA A 291 29.64 8.58 -18.07
C ALA A 291 30.32 7.28 -17.60
N GLY A 292 30.72 6.44 -18.55
CA GLY A 292 31.39 5.16 -18.30
C GLY A 292 30.46 3.98 -17.97
N GLN A 293 29.15 4.19 -17.84
CA GLN A 293 28.19 3.10 -17.65
C GLN A 293 27.87 2.40 -18.99
N THR A 294 27.76 1.08 -18.98
CA THR A 294 27.47 0.28 -20.18
C THR A 294 25.98 0.29 -20.57
N ALA A 295 25.67 0.48 -21.84
CA ALA A 295 24.37 0.21 -22.44
C ALA A 295 24.58 -0.68 -23.68
N GLY A 296 23.52 -1.09 -24.35
CA GLY A 296 23.67 -1.80 -25.61
C GLY A 296 22.41 -1.78 -26.45
N PHE A 297 22.53 -2.29 -27.67
CA PHE A 297 21.43 -2.47 -28.61
C PHE A 297 21.74 -3.61 -29.55
N TYR A 298 20.72 -4.09 -30.25
CA TYR A 298 20.88 -5.12 -31.26
C TYR A 298 20.75 -4.55 -32.67
N VAL A 299 21.43 -5.20 -33.61
CA VAL A 299 21.23 -5.03 -35.05
C VAL A 299 20.93 -6.38 -35.72
N LYS A 300 20.10 -6.38 -36.76
CA LYS A 300 19.81 -7.54 -37.61
C LYS A 300 19.86 -7.16 -39.07
N VAL A 301 20.55 -7.94 -39.90
CA VAL A 301 20.41 -7.83 -41.37
C VAL A 301 19.19 -8.64 -41.78
N ILE A 302 18.07 -7.98 -42.12
CA ILE A 302 16.84 -8.69 -42.50
C ILE A 302 16.90 -9.11 -43.97
N ASP A 303 17.27 -8.17 -44.86
CA ASP A 303 17.41 -8.43 -46.29
C ASP A 303 18.85 -8.15 -46.73
N LEU A 304 19.43 -9.08 -47.48
CA LEU A 304 20.71 -8.91 -48.18
C LEU A 304 20.71 -9.78 -49.44
N THR A 305 20.18 -9.25 -50.53
CA THR A 305 20.21 -9.98 -51.81
C THR A 305 21.62 -10.00 -52.36
N SER A 306 21.98 -11.10 -53.04
CA SER A 306 23.33 -11.31 -53.58
C SER A 306 23.77 -10.23 -54.57
N ASP A 307 22.82 -9.52 -55.19
CA ASP A 307 23.02 -8.41 -56.13
C ASP A 307 22.84 -7.01 -55.51
N LEU A 308 22.58 -6.92 -54.21
CA LEU A 308 22.21 -5.71 -53.46
C LEU A 308 20.99 -4.94 -53.98
N SER A 309 20.12 -5.57 -54.77
CA SER A 309 18.82 -4.99 -55.10
C SER A 309 17.97 -4.70 -53.85
N ARG A 310 18.16 -5.45 -52.75
CA ARG A 310 17.56 -5.18 -51.44
C ARG A 310 18.54 -5.39 -50.31
N PHE A 311 18.68 -4.34 -49.49
CA PHE A 311 19.40 -4.31 -48.24
C PHE A 311 18.50 -3.65 -47.18
N ARG A 312 18.28 -4.35 -46.06
CA ARG A 312 17.56 -3.84 -44.89
C ARG A 312 18.26 -4.28 -43.61
N LEU A 313 18.65 -3.31 -42.81
CA LEU A 313 19.24 -3.49 -41.48
C LEU A 313 18.29 -2.93 -40.43
N TYR A 314 17.87 -3.74 -39.49
CA TYR A 314 17.09 -3.33 -38.32
C TYR A 314 18.01 -3.05 -37.13
N PHE A 315 17.65 -2.06 -36.31
CA PHE A 315 18.32 -1.76 -35.05
C PHE A 315 17.32 -1.45 -33.93
N THR A 316 17.57 -2.03 -32.75
CA THR A 316 16.78 -1.74 -31.55
C THR A 316 17.22 -0.42 -30.91
N SER A 317 16.48 0.06 -29.92
CA SER A 317 16.92 1.17 -29.08
C SER A 317 18.17 0.78 -28.27
N VAL A 318 19.03 1.76 -28.01
CA VAL A 318 20.05 1.69 -26.96
C VAL A 318 19.34 1.59 -25.62
N THR A 319 19.53 0.48 -24.93
CA THR A 319 18.90 0.17 -23.67
C THR A 319 19.93 -0.16 -22.60
N ARG A 320 19.52 0.02 -21.34
CA ARG A 320 20.26 -0.46 -20.17
C ARG A 320 19.29 -1.11 -19.20
N ILE A 321 19.65 -2.27 -18.68
CA ILE A 321 18.90 -2.95 -17.61
C ILE A 321 18.82 -2.06 -16.37
N ASN A 322 17.67 -2.07 -15.68
CA ASN A 322 17.53 -1.40 -14.39
C ASN A 322 17.66 -2.45 -13.29
N ALA A 323 18.66 -2.29 -12.42
CA ALA A 323 18.90 -3.24 -11.35
C ALA A 323 19.41 -2.59 -10.06
N SER A 324 19.16 -3.25 -8.93
CA SER A 324 19.69 -2.84 -7.63
C SER A 324 20.02 -4.02 -6.74
N PHE A 325 20.92 -3.82 -5.77
CA PHE A 325 21.23 -4.78 -4.71
C PHE A 325 21.63 -3.99 -3.44
N ASN A 326 20.61 -3.47 -2.75
CA ASN A 326 20.80 -2.44 -1.73
C ASN A 326 21.55 -2.91 -0.48
N ALA A 327 21.52 -4.21 -0.15
CA ALA A 327 22.30 -4.79 0.95
C ALA A 327 23.82 -4.61 0.77
N ARG A 328 24.30 -4.37 -0.47
CA ARG A 328 25.71 -4.09 -0.76
C ARG A 328 26.07 -2.60 -0.68
N GLY A 329 25.15 -1.76 -0.21
CA GLY A 329 25.28 -0.30 -0.20
C GLY A 329 25.19 0.32 -1.61
N ALA A 330 25.17 1.65 -1.68
CA ALA A 330 24.95 2.37 -2.94
C ALA A 330 26.02 2.10 -4.01
N GLU A 331 27.29 1.93 -3.62
CA GLU A 331 28.36 1.55 -4.55
C GLU A 331 28.23 0.11 -5.03
N GLY A 332 27.97 -0.83 -4.13
CA GLY A 332 27.79 -2.23 -4.48
C GLY A 332 26.56 -2.45 -5.37
N SER A 333 25.47 -1.72 -5.13
CA SER A 333 24.28 -1.74 -5.98
C SER A 333 24.55 -1.20 -7.39
N ARG A 334 25.29 -0.08 -7.51
CA ARG A 334 25.71 0.46 -8.82
C ARG A 334 26.63 -0.51 -9.57
N ALA A 335 27.57 -1.14 -8.86
CA ALA A 335 28.47 -2.13 -9.45
C ALA A 335 27.73 -3.39 -9.90
N PHE A 336 26.69 -3.81 -9.17
CA PHE A 336 25.82 -4.91 -9.57
C PHE A 336 25.08 -4.62 -10.88
N GLU A 337 24.40 -3.46 -10.98
CA GLU A 337 23.72 -3.06 -12.22
C GLU A 337 24.71 -2.96 -13.39
N GLU A 338 25.90 -2.39 -13.17
CA GLU A 338 26.92 -2.30 -14.20
C GLU A 338 27.42 -3.68 -14.65
N THR A 339 27.61 -4.61 -13.72
CA THR A 339 27.99 -5.99 -14.04
C THR A 339 26.94 -6.63 -14.95
N LEU A 340 25.66 -6.46 -14.63
CA LEU A 340 24.57 -6.99 -15.45
C LEU A 340 24.54 -6.36 -16.85
N ALA A 341 24.70 -5.04 -16.95
CA ALA A 341 24.67 -4.33 -18.23
C ALA A 341 25.87 -4.67 -19.15
N ARG A 342 27.05 -4.87 -18.56
CA ARG A 342 28.31 -5.10 -19.26
C ARG A 342 28.51 -6.55 -19.68
N ASP A 343 28.28 -7.50 -18.76
CA ASP A 343 28.74 -8.88 -18.93
C ASP A 343 27.66 -9.80 -19.53
N PHE A 344 26.41 -9.36 -19.56
CA PHE A 344 25.28 -10.15 -20.07
C PHE A 344 24.73 -9.55 -21.37
N PRO A 345 24.02 -10.35 -22.19
CA PRO A 345 23.37 -9.84 -23.39
C PRO A 345 22.47 -8.65 -23.07
N THR A 346 22.38 -7.70 -24.00
CA THR A 346 21.55 -6.51 -23.81
C THR A 346 20.09 -6.89 -23.55
N ALA A 347 19.47 -6.28 -22.54
CA ALA A 347 18.08 -6.52 -22.21
C ALA A 347 17.16 -5.72 -23.16
N THR A 348 16.82 -6.31 -24.32
CA THR A 348 15.73 -5.86 -25.21
C THR A 348 14.45 -6.65 -24.91
N ALA A 349 13.27 -6.20 -25.31
CA ALA A 349 12.00 -6.94 -25.19
C ALA A 349 11.34 -7.03 -26.58
N ALA A 350 10.29 -7.85 -26.77
CA ALA A 350 9.61 -7.88 -28.07
C ALA A 350 8.92 -6.53 -28.30
N ASP A 351 9.25 -5.85 -29.40
CA ASP A 351 8.79 -4.50 -29.65
C ASP A 351 7.74 -4.50 -30.76
N TYR A 352 6.49 -4.26 -30.38
CA TYR A 352 5.37 -4.32 -31.33
C TYR A 352 5.46 -3.23 -32.39
N ALA A 353 6.05 -2.07 -32.07
CA ALA A 353 5.90 -0.90 -32.95
C ALA A 353 6.62 -1.06 -34.30
N PRO A 354 7.85 -1.61 -34.39
CA PRO A 354 8.46 -1.96 -35.68
C PRO A 354 7.66 -2.95 -36.51
N LEU A 355 6.98 -3.92 -35.88
CA LEU A 355 6.14 -4.89 -36.57
C LEU A 355 4.88 -4.20 -37.13
N GLU A 356 4.16 -3.46 -36.29
CA GLU A 356 2.95 -2.75 -36.67
C GLU A 356 3.21 -1.63 -37.70
N ALA A 357 4.40 -1.03 -37.67
CA ALA A 357 4.84 -0.09 -38.67
C ALA A 357 5.24 -0.75 -40.00
N GLY A 358 5.28 -2.09 -40.10
CA GLY A 358 5.71 -2.82 -41.30
C GLY A 358 7.21 -2.72 -41.59
N LEU A 359 8.04 -2.40 -40.58
CA LEU A 359 9.48 -2.29 -40.73
C LEU A 359 10.19 -3.65 -40.59
N VAL A 360 9.61 -4.55 -39.79
CA VAL A 360 10.11 -5.91 -39.56
C VAL A 360 9.00 -6.93 -39.79
N ASP A 361 9.38 -8.19 -40.01
CA ASP A 361 8.44 -9.31 -40.11
C ASP A 361 8.13 -9.94 -38.75
N GLU A 362 7.11 -10.81 -38.72
CA GLU A 362 6.67 -11.51 -37.50
C GLU A 362 7.80 -12.35 -36.88
N GLU A 363 8.63 -13.00 -37.70
CA GLU A 363 9.79 -13.77 -37.26
C GLU A 363 10.81 -12.90 -36.53
N THR A 364 11.15 -11.73 -37.08
CA THR A 364 12.09 -10.78 -36.46
C THR A 364 11.55 -10.26 -35.12
N TYR A 365 10.24 -9.98 -35.04
CA TYR A 365 9.59 -9.62 -33.78
C TYR A 365 9.72 -10.73 -32.73
N VAL A 366 9.42 -11.98 -33.12
CA VAL A 366 9.52 -13.16 -32.24
C VAL A 366 10.97 -13.39 -31.80
N GLU A 367 11.93 -13.34 -32.72
CA GLU A 367 13.35 -13.47 -32.42
C GLU A 367 13.83 -12.41 -31.42
N GLN A 368 13.41 -11.16 -31.58
CA GLN A 368 13.74 -10.09 -30.63
C GLN A 368 13.22 -10.40 -29.22
N GLY A 369 11.99 -10.92 -29.09
CA GLY A 369 11.46 -11.38 -27.80
C GLY A 369 12.27 -12.53 -27.20
N LEU A 370 12.82 -13.41 -28.04
CA LEU A 370 13.67 -14.52 -27.58
C LEU A 370 15.09 -14.07 -27.20
N LEU A 371 15.61 -12.96 -27.74
CA LEU A 371 16.85 -12.34 -27.25
C LEU A 371 16.71 -11.86 -25.80
N TRP A 372 15.54 -11.34 -25.43
CA TRP A 372 15.23 -11.02 -24.03
C TRP A 372 15.33 -12.27 -23.15
N GLU A 373 14.69 -13.37 -23.56
CA GLU A 373 14.65 -14.63 -22.79
C GLU A 373 16.07 -15.15 -22.54
N GLU A 374 16.94 -15.08 -23.55
CA GLU A 374 18.35 -15.46 -23.42
C GLU A 374 19.08 -14.61 -22.38
N ALA A 375 18.94 -13.28 -22.44
CA ALA A 375 19.53 -12.38 -21.46
C ALA A 375 18.98 -12.68 -20.04
N HIS A 376 17.67 -12.83 -19.93
CA HIS A 376 16.95 -13.08 -18.69
C HIS A 376 17.41 -14.38 -18.02
N HIS A 377 17.54 -15.49 -18.76
CA HIS A 377 18.02 -16.76 -18.22
C HIS A 377 19.45 -16.67 -17.70
N ARG A 378 20.36 -16.01 -18.43
CA ARG A 378 21.75 -15.85 -18.00
C ARG A 378 21.85 -14.98 -16.74
N ILE A 379 21.05 -13.92 -16.65
CA ILE A 379 21.00 -13.03 -15.48
C ILE A 379 20.41 -13.77 -14.27
N LEU A 380 19.30 -14.49 -14.45
CA LEU A 380 18.68 -15.30 -13.39
C LEU A 380 19.67 -16.34 -12.85
N GLU A 381 20.35 -17.04 -13.75
CA GLU A 381 21.42 -17.99 -13.43
C GLU A 381 22.53 -17.33 -12.60
N TYR A 382 23.03 -16.17 -13.02
CA TYR A 382 24.05 -15.42 -12.27
C TYR A 382 23.56 -15.00 -10.89
N ILE A 383 22.33 -14.51 -10.77
CA ILE A 383 21.76 -14.09 -9.48
C ILE A 383 21.70 -15.30 -8.53
N LEU A 384 21.16 -16.43 -8.98
CA LEU A 384 20.93 -17.61 -8.16
C LEU A 384 22.18 -18.48 -7.93
N THR A 385 23.33 -18.15 -8.54
CA THR A 385 24.57 -18.92 -8.38
C THR A 385 25.75 -18.09 -7.89
N VAL A 386 25.78 -16.80 -8.19
CA VAL A 386 26.90 -15.91 -7.87
C VAL A 386 26.47 -14.73 -7.01
N ALA A 387 25.42 -13.99 -7.39
CA ALA A 387 25.07 -12.77 -6.66
C ALA A 387 24.45 -13.05 -5.29
N GLN A 388 23.52 -14.00 -5.22
CA GLN A 388 22.81 -14.44 -4.02
C GLN A 388 22.41 -15.93 -4.13
N PRO A 389 23.38 -16.87 -4.09
CA PRO A 389 23.12 -18.31 -4.20
C PRO A 389 22.26 -18.89 -3.06
N ASP A 390 22.07 -18.14 -2.00
CA ASP A 390 21.28 -18.48 -0.83
C ASP A 390 19.92 -17.76 -0.79
N THR A 391 19.39 -17.41 -1.97
CA THR A 391 18.02 -16.90 -2.12
C THR A 391 17.02 -17.88 -1.50
N GLU A 392 16.18 -17.37 -0.60
CA GLU A 392 15.10 -18.12 0.05
C GLU A 392 13.76 -17.86 -0.62
N VAL A 393 13.50 -16.61 -1.05
CA VAL A 393 12.24 -16.22 -1.68
C VAL A 393 12.56 -15.57 -3.02
N LEU A 394 12.22 -16.25 -4.12
CA LEU A 394 12.41 -15.74 -5.47
C LEU A 394 11.07 -15.27 -6.02
N PHE A 395 10.98 -14.00 -6.42
CA PHE A 395 9.92 -13.48 -7.27
C PHE A 395 10.44 -13.40 -8.70
N LEU A 396 9.78 -14.09 -9.63
CA LEU A 396 10.26 -14.28 -11.00
C LEU A 396 9.14 -14.00 -11.99
N GLY A 397 9.38 -13.05 -12.90
CA GLY A 397 8.44 -12.71 -13.98
C GLY A 397 8.86 -13.22 -15.35
N TYR A 398 7.89 -13.37 -16.24
CA TYR A 398 8.11 -13.70 -17.66
C TYR A 398 7.07 -12.98 -18.55
N PRO A 399 7.45 -11.93 -19.32
CA PRO A 399 6.53 -11.08 -20.07
C PRO A 399 6.16 -11.60 -21.47
N VAL A 400 6.93 -12.51 -22.07
CA VAL A 400 6.79 -12.86 -23.49
C VAL A 400 5.44 -13.50 -23.83
N THR A 401 4.77 -14.11 -22.84
CA THR A 401 3.40 -14.64 -23.02
C THR A 401 2.37 -13.55 -23.31
N ASP A 402 2.51 -12.37 -22.70
CA ASP A 402 1.69 -11.20 -22.96
C ASP A 402 2.03 -10.60 -24.33
N GLU A 403 3.33 -10.34 -24.56
CA GLU A 403 3.85 -9.73 -25.79
C GLU A 403 3.35 -10.47 -27.05
N PHE A 404 3.50 -11.80 -27.08
CA PHE A 404 3.10 -12.59 -28.25
C PHE A 404 1.58 -12.75 -28.37
N SER A 405 0.86 -12.78 -27.24
CA SER A 405 -0.61 -12.82 -27.27
C SER A 405 -1.18 -11.54 -27.86
N HIS A 406 -0.60 -10.37 -27.53
CA HIS A 406 -0.97 -9.10 -28.12
C HIS A 406 -0.87 -9.09 -29.65
N GLN A 407 0.11 -9.77 -30.24
CA GLN A 407 0.38 -9.71 -31.68
C GLN A 407 -0.27 -10.83 -32.50
N PHE A 408 -0.64 -11.97 -31.90
CA PHE A 408 -1.04 -13.13 -32.70
C PHE A 408 -2.41 -13.72 -32.35
N MET A 409 -3.02 -13.35 -31.24
CA MET A 409 -4.15 -14.10 -30.68
C MET A 409 -5.42 -14.11 -31.56
N ALA A 410 -5.86 -12.96 -32.10
CA ALA A 410 -7.00 -12.91 -33.01
C ALA A 410 -6.68 -13.55 -34.37
N LEU A 411 -5.43 -13.47 -34.84
CA LEU A 411 -5.02 -14.06 -36.13
C LEU A 411 -5.15 -15.60 -36.15
N VAL A 412 -5.26 -16.23 -34.98
CA VAL A 412 -5.50 -17.68 -34.81
C VAL A 412 -6.89 -18.00 -34.25
N THR A 413 -7.76 -17.01 -34.09
CA THR A 413 -9.12 -17.19 -33.56
C THR A 413 -10.14 -17.06 -34.69
N PRO A 414 -10.85 -18.14 -35.11
CA PRO A 414 -11.68 -18.11 -36.31
C PRO A 414 -13.00 -17.35 -36.15
N MET A 415 -13.54 -17.28 -34.93
CA MET A 415 -14.87 -16.75 -34.66
C MET A 415 -14.80 -15.62 -33.64
N ALA A 416 -15.61 -14.59 -33.86
CA ALA A 416 -15.87 -13.54 -32.89
C ALA A 416 -16.85 -14.01 -31.79
N PRO A 417 -16.89 -13.35 -30.63
CA PRO A 417 -17.75 -13.76 -29.51
C PRO A 417 -19.27 -13.69 -29.79
N ASP A 418 -19.70 -12.98 -30.83
CA ASP A 418 -21.09 -12.95 -31.29
C ASP A 418 -21.42 -14.08 -32.28
N GLY A 419 -20.47 -14.99 -32.52
CA GLY A 419 -20.60 -16.11 -33.46
C GLY A 419 -20.40 -15.75 -34.93
N THR A 420 -19.97 -14.51 -35.24
CA THR A 420 -19.61 -14.13 -36.61
C THR A 420 -18.16 -14.50 -36.94
N PRO A 421 -17.79 -14.69 -38.23
CA PRO A 421 -16.40 -14.92 -38.60
C PRO A 421 -15.51 -13.74 -38.19
N ASN A 422 -14.34 -14.04 -37.61
CA ASN A 422 -13.34 -13.02 -37.32
C ASN A 422 -12.70 -12.53 -38.64
N PRO A 423 -12.81 -11.23 -38.98
CA PRO A 423 -12.29 -10.70 -40.25
C PRO A 423 -10.76 -10.70 -40.36
N VAL A 424 -10.02 -10.84 -39.25
CA VAL A 424 -8.55 -10.88 -39.27
C VAL A 424 -7.99 -12.29 -39.07
N TYR A 425 -8.85 -13.31 -39.03
CA TYR A 425 -8.38 -14.69 -38.89
C TYR A 425 -7.54 -15.08 -40.12
N ASP A 426 -6.26 -15.37 -39.89
CA ASP A 426 -5.27 -15.62 -40.94
C ASP A 426 -5.14 -14.48 -41.97
N ASP A 427 -5.50 -13.24 -41.64
CA ASP A 427 -5.47 -12.10 -42.56
C ASP A 427 -5.02 -10.85 -41.79
N ALA A 428 -3.70 -10.68 -41.64
CA ALA A 428 -3.13 -9.63 -40.80
C ALA A 428 -3.18 -8.24 -41.45
N ASP A 429 -3.10 -8.16 -42.78
CA ASP A 429 -3.13 -6.89 -43.53
C ASP A 429 -4.54 -6.49 -43.99
N ARG A 430 -5.53 -7.36 -43.77
CA ARG A 430 -6.96 -7.14 -44.00
C ARG A 430 -7.30 -6.99 -45.48
N ASP A 431 -6.57 -7.70 -46.35
CA ASP A 431 -6.77 -7.66 -47.80
C ASP A 431 -7.82 -8.67 -48.31
N GLY A 432 -8.34 -9.53 -47.42
CA GLY A 432 -9.32 -10.57 -47.71
C GLY A 432 -8.72 -11.87 -48.24
N VAL A 433 -7.39 -11.99 -48.27
CA VAL A 433 -6.64 -13.17 -48.70
C VAL A 433 -5.97 -13.83 -47.49
N PRO A 434 -6.26 -15.11 -47.19
CA PRO A 434 -5.57 -15.79 -46.10
C PRO A 434 -4.05 -15.85 -46.31
N ASP A 435 -3.31 -15.42 -45.29
CA ASP A 435 -1.85 -15.48 -45.17
C ASP A 435 -1.32 -16.93 -45.23
N GLY A 436 -2.12 -17.91 -44.82
CA GLY A 436 -1.70 -19.31 -44.68
C GLY A 436 -0.75 -19.53 -43.50
N ARG A 437 -0.80 -18.66 -42.48
CA ARG A 437 0.18 -18.57 -41.38
C ARG A 437 -0.38 -18.96 -40.00
N VAL A 438 -1.64 -19.37 -39.88
CA VAL A 438 -2.24 -19.81 -38.60
C VAL A 438 -1.31 -20.72 -37.78
N ALA A 439 -0.79 -21.80 -38.38
CA ALA A 439 0.05 -22.77 -37.68
C ALA A 439 1.38 -22.17 -37.18
N VAL A 440 1.92 -21.19 -37.90
CA VAL A 440 3.15 -20.46 -37.54
C VAL A 440 2.85 -19.54 -36.34
N ARG A 441 1.76 -18.77 -36.40
CA ARG A 441 1.31 -17.85 -35.34
C ARG A 441 0.90 -18.58 -34.05
N GLU A 442 0.20 -19.71 -34.16
CA GLU A 442 -0.04 -20.60 -33.03
C GLU A 442 1.29 -21.14 -32.45
N GLY A 443 2.26 -21.39 -33.32
CA GLY A 443 3.62 -21.78 -32.95
C GLY A 443 4.34 -20.70 -32.13
N PHE A 444 4.17 -19.42 -32.48
CA PHE A 444 4.72 -18.31 -31.72
C PHE A 444 4.11 -18.23 -30.31
N ILE A 445 2.77 -18.22 -30.20
CA ILE A 445 2.08 -18.22 -28.90
C ILE A 445 2.55 -19.41 -28.04
N ARG A 446 2.58 -20.62 -28.62
CA ARG A 446 3.08 -21.82 -27.94
C ARG A 446 4.54 -21.66 -27.50
N ARG A 447 5.42 -21.05 -28.31
CA ARG A 447 6.83 -20.84 -27.95
C ARG A 447 6.99 -19.93 -26.72
N ALA A 448 6.15 -18.92 -26.55
CA ALA A 448 6.17 -18.10 -25.33
C ALA A 448 5.84 -18.95 -24.08
N TYR A 449 4.84 -19.83 -24.16
CA TYR A 449 4.50 -20.75 -23.07
C TYR A 449 5.63 -21.75 -22.78
N GLN A 450 6.33 -22.25 -23.80
CA GLN A 450 7.53 -23.07 -23.62
C GLN A 450 8.66 -22.32 -22.91
N GLY A 451 8.82 -21.02 -23.21
CA GLY A 451 9.81 -20.18 -22.56
C GLY A 451 9.48 -19.90 -21.09
N ALA A 452 8.20 -19.69 -20.76
CA ALA A 452 7.74 -19.62 -19.37
C ALA A 452 8.04 -20.92 -18.61
N ASP A 453 7.77 -22.09 -19.21
CA ASP A 453 8.12 -23.40 -18.65
C ASP A 453 9.63 -23.54 -18.42
N ALA A 454 10.45 -23.18 -19.41
CA ALA A 454 11.91 -23.26 -19.33
C ALA A 454 12.49 -22.32 -18.26
N THR A 455 11.94 -21.12 -18.13
CA THR A 455 12.32 -20.12 -17.10
C THR A 455 12.03 -20.67 -15.71
N LEU A 456 10.85 -21.23 -15.49
CA LEU A 456 10.51 -21.88 -14.21
C LEU A 456 11.38 -23.12 -13.96
N ALA A 457 11.66 -23.91 -14.99
CA ALA A 457 12.56 -25.06 -14.89
C ALA A 457 13.96 -24.65 -14.43
N LEU A 458 14.49 -23.54 -14.96
CA LEU A 458 15.78 -22.99 -14.58
C LEU A 458 15.80 -22.60 -13.10
N ALA A 459 14.81 -21.83 -12.64
CA ALA A 459 14.69 -21.44 -11.24
C ALA A 459 14.61 -22.67 -10.31
N ARG A 460 13.79 -23.68 -10.66
CA ARG A 460 13.66 -24.92 -9.89
C ARG A 460 14.97 -25.71 -9.81
N ARG A 461 15.77 -25.74 -10.88
CA ARG A 461 17.10 -26.38 -10.87
C ARG A 461 18.08 -25.66 -9.94
N ARG A 462 18.00 -24.32 -9.84
CA ARG A 462 18.89 -23.51 -9.00
C ARG A 462 18.45 -23.37 -7.56
N MET A 463 17.17 -23.58 -7.29
CA MET A 463 16.60 -23.62 -5.94
C MET A 463 15.96 -25.00 -5.65
N PRO A 464 16.77 -26.08 -5.58
CA PRO A 464 16.24 -27.41 -5.33
C PRO A 464 15.52 -27.47 -3.98
N GLY A 465 14.38 -28.18 -3.94
CA GLY A 465 13.55 -28.32 -2.75
C GLY A 465 12.66 -27.11 -2.44
N ALA A 466 12.77 -26.01 -3.20
CA ALA A 466 11.83 -24.90 -3.09
C ALA A 466 10.41 -25.34 -3.48
N ALA A 467 9.43 -24.84 -2.73
CA ALA A 467 8.05 -24.87 -3.21
C ALA A 467 7.87 -23.88 -4.35
N VAL A 468 6.85 -24.09 -5.18
CA VAL A 468 6.55 -23.28 -6.35
C VAL A 468 5.11 -22.82 -6.25
N PHE A 469 4.91 -21.50 -6.39
CA PHE A 469 3.60 -20.88 -6.61
C PHE A 469 3.65 -20.16 -7.95
N VAL A 470 2.73 -20.50 -8.84
CA VAL A 470 2.61 -19.92 -10.17
C VAL A 470 1.32 -19.13 -10.28
N SER A 471 1.41 -17.93 -10.87
CA SER A 471 0.27 -17.11 -11.25
C SER A 471 0.45 -16.48 -12.63
N SER A 472 -0.57 -15.75 -13.07
CA SER A 472 -0.47 -14.62 -13.99
C SER A 472 -1.09 -13.40 -13.31
N ASP A 473 -0.80 -12.20 -13.78
CA ASP A 473 -1.39 -10.93 -13.36
C ASP A 473 -2.73 -10.63 -14.05
N HIS A 474 -2.97 -11.16 -15.26
CA HIS A 474 -4.27 -11.15 -15.94
C HIS A 474 -4.45 -12.31 -16.93
N GLY A 475 -5.65 -12.42 -17.49
CA GLY A 475 -5.96 -13.26 -18.64
C GLY A 475 -5.97 -12.46 -19.95
N PHE A 476 -6.50 -13.06 -21.03
CA PHE A 476 -6.45 -12.52 -22.40
C PHE A 476 -7.70 -12.84 -23.23
N ALA A 477 -8.03 -11.93 -24.15
CA ALA A 477 -9.09 -12.05 -25.16
C ALA A 477 -8.57 -11.64 -26.55
N PRO A 478 -9.12 -12.20 -27.64
CA PRO A 478 -8.80 -11.76 -28.98
C PRO A 478 -9.48 -10.40 -29.24
N GLN A 479 -8.81 -9.50 -29.95
CA GLN A 479 -9.40 -8.21 -30.33
C GLN A 479 -8.84 -7.72 -31.67
N TRP A 480 -9.57 -6.85 -32.36
CA TRP A 480 -9.13 -6.25 -33.64
C TRP A 480 -9.81 -4.91 -33.94
N LYS A 481 -10.53 -4.34 -32.97
CA LYS A 481 -11.21 -3.05 -33.06
C LYS A 481 -10.83 -2.18 -31.85
N ALA A 482 -10.57 -0.90 -32.10
CA ALA A 482 -10.14 0.04 -31.07
C ALA A 482 -11.06 1.26 -31.01
N VAL A 483 -11.49 1.62 -29.79
CA VAL A 483 -12.34 2.76 -29.46
C VAL A 483 -11.49 3.97 -29.09
N ASN A 484 -11.74 5.10 -29.76
CA ASN A 484 -11.15 6.38 -29.39
C ASN A 484 -11.99 7.04 -28.29
N ALA A 485 -11.63 6.79 -27.02
CA ALA A 485 -12.35 7.35 -25.88
C ALA A 485 -12.41 8.89 -25.90
N ARG A 486 -11.35 9.56 -26.39
CA ARG A 486 -11.32 11.02 -26.48
C ARG A 486 -12.29 11.54 -27.54
N ARG A 487 -12.43 10.82 -28.66
CA ARG A 487 -13.44 11.14 -29.68
C ARG A 487 -14.85 10.95 -29.16
N VAL A 488 -15.12 9.88 -28.40
CA VAL A 488 -16.44 9.65 -27.77
C VAL A 488 -16.79 10.82 -26.83
N LEU A 489 -15.84 11.24 -25.98
CA LEU A 489 -16.05 12.38 -25.07
C LEU A 489 -16.12 13.73 -25.81
N TYR A 490 -15.38 13.91 -26.90
CA TYR A 490 -15.41 15.12 -27.71
C TYR A 490 -16.81 15.39 -28.29
N GLU A 491 -17.48 14.34 -28.78
CA GLU A 491 -18.82 14.44 -29.37
C GLU A 491 -19.94 14.59 -28.32
N ALA A 492 -19.67 14.23 -27.07
CA ALA A 492 -20.57 14.47 -25.96
C ALA A 492 -20.46 15.92 -25.48
N SER A 493 -21.57 16.52 -25.04
CA SER A 493 -21.57 17.89 -24.53
C SER A 493 -22.57 18.09 -23.39
N VAL A 494 -22.26 19.05 -22.53
CA VAL A 494 -23.19 19.58 -21.52
C VAL A 494 -23.38 21.06 -21.81
N LYS A 495 -24.62 21.49 -22.01
CA LYS A 495 -24.98 22.90 -22.28
C LYS A 495 -24.17 23.50 -23.45
N GLY A 496 -23.94 22.69 -24.49
CA GLY A 496 -23.17 23.08 -25.68
C GLY A 496 -21.65 23.10 -25.52
N VAL A 497 -21.13 22.72 -24.34
CA VAL A 497 -19.69 22.59 -24.09
C VAL A 497 -19.29 21.12 -24.21
N SER A 498 -18.37 20.81 -25.12
CA SER A 498 -17.83 19.46 -25.30
C SER A 498 -17.21 18.93 -23.99
N LEU A 499 -17.37 17.64 -23.70
CA LEU A 499 -16.70 17.07 -22.53
C LEU A 499 -15.18 17.06 -22.69
N HIS A 500 -14.68 16.98 -23.94
CA HIS A 500 -13.27 16.90 -24.24
C HIS A 500 -12.93 17.63 -25.54
N ALA A 501 -13.02 18.96 -25.54
CA ALA A 501 -12.79 19.82 -26.71
C ALA A 501 -11.42 19.59 -27.38
N SER A 502 -10.37 19.27 -26.61
CA SER A 502 -9.04 18.95 -27.17
C SER A 502 -8.93 17.55 -27.80
N GLY A 503 -9.98 16.73 -27.72
CA GLY A 503 -10.02 15.33 -28.14
C GLY A 503 -10.40 15.08 -29.60
N ALA A 504 -10.72 16.12 -30.38
CA ALA A 504 -11.30 15.98 -31.72
C ALA A 504 -10.51 15.07 -32.68
N MET A 505 -9.19 15.20 -32.69
CA MET A 505 -8.22 14.47 -33.54
C MET A 505 -7.17 13.71 -32.72
N ALA A 506 -7.32 13.66 -31.40
CA ALA A 506 -6.27 13.12 -30.54
C ALA A 506 -6.48 11.61 -30.28
N THR A 507 -5.36 10.88 -30.18
CA THR A 507 -5.35 9.42 -29.94
C THR A 507 -4.59 9.04 -28.66
N SER A 508 -3.87 9.98 -28.04
CA SER A 508 -3.03 9.68 -26.87
C SER A 508 -3.82 9.41 -25.59
N ASN A 509 -3.37 8.41 -24.82
CA ASN A 509 -3.90 8.02 -23.52
C ASN A 509 -3.72 9.09 -22.42
N CYS A 510 -4.79 9.34 -21.65
CA CYS A 510 -4.81 10.18 -20.44
C CYS A 510 -4.38 11.65 -20.66
N GLY A 511 -4.44 12.12 -21.91
CA GLY A 511 -4.16 13.51 -22.26
C GLY A 511 -5.42 14.38 -22.22
N ALA A 512 -5.31 15.59 -21.66
CA ALA A 512 -6.36 16.59 -21.65
C ALA A 512 -5.77 18.01 -21.58
N ALA A 513 -6.55 19.00 -22.03
CA ALA A 513 -6.32 20.41 -21.78
C ALA A 513 -6.93 20.80 -20.43
N THR A 514 -6.47 21.93 -19.85
CA THR A 514 -6.99 22.44 -18.58
C THR A 514 -8.47 22.82 -18.64
N THR A 515 -9.00 23.09 -19.84
CA THR A 515 -10.39 23.49 -20.10
C THR A 515 -11.32 22.33 -20.44
N ASP A 516 -10.81 21.12 -20.64
CA ASP A 516 -11.67 19.94 -20.90
C ASP A 516 -12.49 19.61 -19.65
N LEU A 517 -13.76 19.25 -19.82
CA LEU A 517 -14.64 18.91 -18.68
C LEU A 517 -14.37 17.50 -18.13
N ALA A 518 -13.87 16.61 -18.98
CA ALA A 518 -13.51 15.25 -18.62
C ALA A 518 -12.28 14.77 -19.39
N LYS A 519 -11.58 13.78 -18.83
CA LYS A 519 -10.48 13.08 -19.51
C LYS A 519 -10.57 11.59 -19.32
N ALA A 520 -10.04 10.84 -20.28
CA ALA A 520 -10.08 9.38 -20.32
C ALA A 520 -8.67 8.80 -20.18
N CYS A 521 -8.48 7.88 -19.22
CA CYS A 521 -7.24 7.14 -19.00
C CYS A 521 -7.55 5.64 -19.05
N TRP A 522 -6.97 4.92 -20.02
CA TRP A 522 -7.32 3.53 -20.32
C TRP A 522 -6.15 2.56 -20.23
N ALA A 523 -6.48 1.27 -20.13
CA ALA A 523 -5.61 0.15 -20.42
C ALA A 523 -6.46 -1.01 -20.94
N GLY A 524 -6.15 -1.49 -22.15
CA GLY A 524 -6.88 -2.55 -22.81
C GLY A 524 -8.38 -2.32 -22.88
N GLY A 525 -9.17 -3.27 -22.39
CA GLY A 525 -10.64 -3.23 -22.40
C GLY A 525 -11.30 -2.20 -21.48
N THR A 526 -10.56 -1.51 -20.60
CA THR A 526 -11.13 -0.61 -19.59
C THR A 526 -10.61 0.83 -19.71
N VAL A 527 -11.53 1.80 -19.62
CA VAL A 527 -11.22 3.23 -19.50
C VAL A 527 -11.80 3.80 -18.21
N GLN A 528 -11.02 4.66 -17.56
CA GLN A 528 -11.44 5.47 -16.42
C GLN A 528 -11.56 6.92 -16.87
N ILE A 529 -12.74 7.50 -16.64
CA ILE A 529 -13.09 8.86 -17.00
C ILE A 529 -13.10 9.70 -15.73
N TYR A 530 -12.37 10.81 -15.75
CA TYR A 530 -12.25 11.74 -14.63
C TYR A 530 -12.92 13.05 -15.02
N VAL A 531 -13.79 13.55 -14.14
CA VAL A 531 -14.39 14.88 -14.28
C VAL A 531 -13.38 15.92 -13.79
N ASN A 532 -13.23 17.01 -14.54
CA ASN A 532 -12.37 18.10 -14.14
C ASN A 532 -12.94 18.77 -12.87
N PRO A 533 -12.14 18.92 -11.79
CA PRO A 533 -12.63 19.59 -10.57
C PRO A 533 -12.93 21.08 -10.79
N SER A 534 -12.43 21.69 -11.88
CA SER A 534 -12.61 23.10 -12.23
C SER A 534 -13.56 23.25 -13.41
N LEU A 535 -14.86 23.07 -13.16
CA LEU A 535 -15.90 23.19 -14.19
C LEU A 535 -16.30 24.66 -14.47
N PRO A 536 -16.70 25.00 -15.70
CA PRO A 536 -17.28 26.31 -16.01
C PRO A 536 -18.52 26.61 -15.17
N PRO A 537 -18.80 27.89 -14.83
CA PRO A 537 -19.99 28.26 -14.08
C PRO A 537 -21.28 27.71 -14.69
N GLY A 538 -22.12 27.10 -13.87
CA GLY A 538 -23.39 26.52 -14.29
C GLY A 538 -23.31 25.10 -14.86
N ILE A 539 -22.13 24.52 -15.04
CA ILE A 539 -21.95 23.08 -15.33
C ILE A 539 -21.62 22.35 -14.03
N THR A 540 -22.34 21.28 -13.74
CA THR A 540 -22.16 20.48 -12.53
C THR A 540 -21.40 19.19 -12.80
N TYR A 541 -20.77 18.65 -11.74
CA TYR A 541 -20.09 17.36 -11.78
C TYR A 541 -21.01 16.24 -12.29
N GLU A 542 -22.25 16.19 -11.81
CA GLU A 542 -23.23 15.17 -12.20
C GLU A 542 -23.66 15.29 -13.66
N GLU A 543 -23.82 16.50 -14.19
CA GLU A 543 -24.13 16.68 -15.61
C GLU A 543 -23.02 16.12 -16.51
N VAL A 544 -21.75 16.39 -16.18
CA VAL A 544 -20.60 15.86 -16.92
C VAL A 544 -20.51 14.33 -16.79
N ARG A 545 -20.67 13.82 -15.57
CA ARG A 545 -20.65 12.39 -15.27
C ARG A 545 -21.73 11.63 -16.05
N ASN A 546 -22.96 12.13 -16.03
CA ASN A 546 -24.09 11.51 -16.74
C ASN A 546 -23.93 11.60 -18.27
N ALA A 547 -23.43 12.74 -18.79
CA ALA A 547 -23.16 12.87 -20.22
C ALA A 547 -22.07 11.90 -20.70
N ALA A 548 -21.04 11.64 -19.88
CA ALA A 548 -20.03 10.63 -20.20
C ALA A 548 -20.63 9.22 -20.21
N ILE A 549 -21.46 8.87 -19.23
CA ILE A 549 -22.18 7.58 -19.19
C ILE A 549 -23.05 7.42 -20.44
N GLU A 550 -23.87 8.41 -20.77
CA GLU A 550 -24.75 8.38 -21.93
C GLU A 550 -23.98 8.23 -23.24
N ALA A 551 -22.85 8.92 -23.39
CA ALA A 551 -22.01 8.85 -24.58
C ALA A 551 -21.51 7.41 -24.85
N PHE A 552 -21.09 6.70 -23.80
CA PHE A 552 -20.64 5.31 -23.93
C PHE A 552 -21.80 4.31 -24.02
N MET A 553 -22.93 4.52 -23.32
CA MET A 553 -24.13 3.69 -23.50
C MET A 553 -24.66 3.73 -24.93
N ASN A 554 -24.52 4.87 -25.60
CA ASN A 554 -24.96 5.09 -26.98
C ASN A 554 -23.87 4.80 -28.02
N LEU A 555 -22.69 4.32 -27.60
CA LEU A 555 -21.63 3.93 -28.52
C LEU A 555 -22.09 2.74 -29.37
N ARG A 556 -22.00 2.87 -30.69
CA ARG A 556 -22.31 1.82 -31.67
C ARG A 556 -21.16 1.73 -32.66
N ASP A 557 -20.85 0.50 -33.07
CA ASP A 557 -19.96 0.27 -34.20
C ASP A 557 -20.71 0.57 -35.50
N PRO A 558 -20.26 1.54 -36.31
CA PRO A 558 -20.91 1.85 -37.57
C PRO A 558 -20.83 0.69 -38.59
N GLU A 559 -19.84 -0.19 -38.49
CA GLU A 559 -19.69 -1.36 -39.37
C GLU A 559 -20.53 -2.55 -38.88
N ASN A 560 -20.80 -2.62 -37.57
CA ASN A 560 -21.70 -3.62 -36.98
C ASN A 560 -22.61 -2.98 -35.91
N PRO A 561 -23.71 -2.32 -36.31
CA PRO A 561 -24.58 -1.59 -35.36
C PRO A 561 -25.25 -2.47 -34.30
N SER A 562 -25.32 -3.79 -34.52
CA SER A 562 -25.83 -4.78 -33.56
C SER A 562 -24.78 -5.27 -32.56
N ALA A 563 -23.50 -4.98 -32.77
CA ALA A 563 -22.44 -5.44 -31.88
C ALA A 563 -22.57 -4.87 -30.46
N LYS A 564 -22.28 -5.71 -29.48
CA LYS A 564 -22.11 -5.28 -28.10
C LYS A 564 -20.71 -4.66 -27.95
N VAL A 565 -20.62 -3.32 -28.03
CA VAL A 565 -19.34 -2.59 -27.88
C VAL A 565 -18.94 -2.43 -26.41
N VAL A 566 -19.89 -1.96 -25.58
CA VAL A 566 -19.69 -1.75 -24.15
C VAL A 566 -20.28 -2.95 -23.37
N ASP A 567 -19.48 -3.53 -22.48
CA ASP A 567 -19.96 -4.58 -21.56
C ASP A 567 -20.67 -4.00 -20.35
N ARG A 568 -19.95 -3.18 -19.57
CA ARG A 568 -20.45 -2.60 -18.32
C ARG A 568 -19.94 -1.17 -18.14
N ILE A 569 -20.73 -0.36 -17.46
CA ILE A 569 -20.35 0.99 -17.02
C ILE A 569 -20.60 1.07 -15.52
N PHE A 570 -19.60 1.54 -14.79
CA PHE A 570 -19.67 1.74 -13.35
C PHE A 570 -19.45 3.21 -13.01
N LYS A 571 -20.21 3.72 -12.06
CA LYS A 571 -19.82 4.90 -11.29
C LYS A 571 -18.73 4.52 -10.30
N LYS A 572 -17.93 5.51 -9.90
CA LYS A 572 -16.87 5.36 -8.90
C LYS A 572 -17.31 4.54 -7.68
N GLU A 573 -18.44 4.89 -7.08
CA GLU A 573 -18.99 4.25 -5.88
C GLU A 573 -19.34 2.76 -6.06
N GLU A 574 -19.52 2.28 -7.30
CA GLU A 574 -19.86 0.88 -7.59
C GLU A 574 -18.63 -0.04 -7.65
N LEU A 575 -17.41 0.53 -7.65
CA LEU A 575 -16.16 -0.23 -7.79
C LEU A 575 -15.75 -1.01 -6.53
N ARG A 576 -16.43 -0.82 -5.39
CA ARG A 576 -16.07 -1.42 -4.08
C ARG A 576 -16.21 -2.94 -4.07
N ASN A 577 -17.15 -3.48 -4.83
CA ASN A 577 -17.58 -4.89 -4.74
C ASN A 577 -17.58 -5.57 -6.12
N LEU A 578 -16.54 -5.35 -6.91
CA LEU A 578 -16.39 -5.99 -8.20
C LEU A 578 -15.78 -7.39 -8.08
N PRO A 579 -15.92 -8.24 -9.12
CA PRO A 579 -15.18 -9.50 -9.20
C PRO A 579 -13.68 -9.27 -8.92
N GLY A 580 -13.10 -10.12 -8.07
CA GLY A 580 -11.70 -10.00 -7.64
C GLY A 580 -11.45 -9.17 -6.38
N GLY A 581 -12.38 -8.31 -5.95
CA GLY A 581 -12.28 -7.58 -4.67
C GLY A 581 -12.59 -6.10 -4.76
N ASP A 582 -11.96 -5.32 -3.88
CA ASP A 582 -12.15 -3.88 -3.77
C ASP A 582 -11.27 -3.11 -4.76
N SER A 583 -11.91 -2.49 -5.76
CA SER A 583 -11.26 -1.67 -6.78
C SER A 583 -11.51 -0.17 -6.61
N LEU A 584 -12.09 0.26 -5.48
CA LEU A 584 -12.47 1.64 -5.23
C LEU A 584 -11.42 2.38 -4.39
N HIS A 585 -10.57 3.14 -5.07
CA HIS A 585 -9.69 4.11 -4.44
C HIS A 585 -10.29 5.52 -4.51
N PRO A 586 -10.58 6.20 -3.38
CA PRO A 586 -11.29 7.48 -3.38
C PRO A 586 -10.67 8.55 -4.28
N ASN A 587 -9.34 8.63 -4.29
CA ASN A 587 -8.59 9.67 -5.02
C ASN A 587 -8.08 9.27 -6.42
N ARG A 588 -8.20 7.99 -6.80
CA ARG A 588 -7.49 7.43 -7.98
C ARG A 588 -8.38 6.63 -8.92
N SER A 589 -9.58 6.24 -8.49
CA SER A 589 -10.56 5.65 -9.40
C SER A 589 -11.21 6.76 -10.24
N GLY A 590 -11.52 6.46 -11.50
CA GLY A 590 -12.33 7.31 -12.36
C GLY A 590 -13.72 7.56 -11.78
N ASP A 591 -14.32 8.70 -12.12
CA ASP A 591 -15.70 9.04 -11.79
C ASP A 591 -16.71 8.18 -12.55
N VAL A 592 -16.33 7.76 -13.75
CA VAL A 592 -17.01 6.75 -14.56
C VAL A 592 -15.95 5.76 -15.06
N VAL A 593 -16.24 4.47 -14.99
CA VAL A 593 -15.41 3.40 -15.54
C VAL A 593 -16.22 2.66 -16.59
N VAL A 594 -15.68 2.56 -17.80
CA VAL A 594 -16.33 1.87 -18.93
C VAL A 594 -15.48 0.67 -19.31
N VAL A 595 -16.12 -0.49 -19.42
CA VAL A 595 -15.51 -1.75 -19.82
C VAL A 595 -16.11 -2.15 -21.15
N LEU A 596 -15.27 -2.38 -22.15
CA LEU A 596 -15.67 -2.86 -23.46
C LEU A 596 -15.89 -4.37 -23.45
N PHE A 597 -16.54 -4.88 -24.48
CA PHE A 597 -16.62 -6.32 -24.76
C PHE A 597 -15.68 -6.66 -25.93
N PRO A 598 -14.94 -7.79 -25.90
CA PRO A 598 -14.16 -8.21 -27.07
C PRO A 598 -15.05 -8.34 -28.31
N PRO A 599 -14.57 -7.96 -29.52
CA PRO A 599 -13.19 -7.69 -29.89
C PRO A 599 -12.78 -6.21 -29.81
N TYR A 600 -13.48 -5.41 -28.98
CA TYR A 600 -13.18 -3.98 -28.82
C TYR A 600 -12.17 -3.76 -27.68
N GLN A 601 -11.21 -2.87 -27.89
CA GLN A 601 -10.36 -2.31 -26.84
C GLN A 601 -10.40 -0.77 -26.85
N PHE A 602 -9.81 -0.12 -25.86
CA PHE A 602 -9.40 1.28 -26.01
C PHE A 602 -8.00 1.34 -26.63
N ASP A 603 -7.66 2.47 -27.26
CA ASP A 603 -6.39 2.76 -27.98
C ASP A 603 -6.53 2.79 -29.51
N ALA A 604 -7.47 3.60 -30.00
CA ALA A 604 -7.65 3.79 -31.44
C ALA A 604 -6.48 4.59 -32.05
N PRO A 605 -5.77 4.04 -33.06
CA PRO A 605 -4.61 4.70 -33.64
C PRO A 605 -4.97 5.79 -34.63
N THR A 606 -6.22 5.81 -35.15
CA THR A 606 -6.63 6.71 -36.23
C THR A 606 -7.20 8.04 -35.70
N PRO A 607 -6.57 9.18 -36.00
CA PRO A 607 -7.05 10.50 -35.61
C PRO A 607 -8.48 10.78 -36.11
N GLY A 608 -9.36 11.23 -35.21
CA GLY A 608 -10.72 11.68 -35.56
C GLY A 608 -11.76 10.58 -35.78
N VAL A 609 -11.35 9.31 -35.77
CA VAL A 609 -12.25 8.17 -35.93
C VAL A 609 -12.66 7.63 -34.55
N LYS A 610 -13.95 7.32 -34.38
CA LYS A 610 -14.51 6.86 -33.10
C LYS A 610 -14.18 5.39 -32.80
N ILE A 611 -14.34 4.53 -33.80
CA ILE A 611 -13.97 3.11 -33.75
C ILE A 611 -13.15 2.84 -35.00
N ALA A 612 -11.92 2.38 -34.81
CA ALA A 612 -10.97 2.09 -35.88
C ALA A 612 -10.52 0.63 -35.79
N ASP A 613 -9.92 0.14 -36.85
CA ASP A 613 -9.20 -1.14 -36.82
C ASP A 613 -8.01 -1.07 -35.85
N ALA A 614 -7.86 -2.10 -35.03
CA ALA A 614 -6.71 -2.24 -34.15
C ALA A 614 -5.58 -2.98 -34.87
N PRO A 615 -4.32 -2.53 -34.73
CA PRO A 615 -3.14 -3.28 -35.17
C PRO A 615 -2.72 -4.36 -34.17
N PHE A 616 -3.28 -4.33 -32.96
CA PHE A 616 -3.17 -5.39 -31.96
C PHE A 616 -4.19 -6.49 -32.24
N PHE A 617 -3.88 -7.71 -31.80
CA PHE A 617 -4.70 -8.91 -32.01
C PHE A 617 -5.09 -9.64 -30.72
N GLY A 618 -4.56 -9.25 -29.56
CA GLY A 618 -4.97 -9.75 -28.24
C GLY A 618 -4.95 -8.63 -27.21
N GLN A 619 -5.78 -8.72 -26.17
CA GLN A 619 -5.84 -7.71 -25.12
C GLN A 619 -6.39 -8.25 -23.79
N HIS A 620 -6.02 -7.59 -22.70
CA HIS A 620 -6.48 -7.80 -21.33
C HIS A 620 -7.32 -6.59 -20.84
N GLY A 621 -7.58 -6.48 -19.53
CA GLY A 621 -8.31 -5.34 -18.96
C GLY A 621 -9.82 -5.36 -19.18
N TYR A 622 -10.43 -6.52 -19.42
CA TYR A 622 -11.88 -6.71 -19.46
C TYR A 622 -12.45 -7.06 -18.07
N MET A 623 -13.73 -7.41 -17.97
CA MET A 623 -14.30 -7.89 -16.71
C MET A 623 -13.60 -9.19 -16.22
N PRO A 624 -13.15 -9.30 -14.96
CA PRO A 624 -12.46 -10.49 -14.46
C PRO A 624 -13.25 -11.79 -14.55
N ASP A 625 -14.58 -11.70 -14.54
CA ASP A 625 -15.52 -12.82 -14.70
C ASP A 625 -15.79 -13.19 -16.18
N LEU A 626 -15.15 -12.53 -17.15
CA LEU A 626 -15.32 -12.81 -18.57
C LEU A 626 -14.52 -14.06 -19.00
N VAL A 627 -15.23 -15.16 -19.22
CA VAL A 627 -14.69 -16.43 -19.71
C VAL A 627 -15.61 -16.96 -20.83
N ASP A 628 -15.03 -17.16 -22.01
CA ASP A 628 -15.68 -17.77 -23.17
C ASP A 628 -14.62 -18.54 -23.97
N LEU A 629 -14.37 -19.79 -23.57
CA LEU A 629 -13.30 -20.61 -24.14
C LEU A 629 -13.57 -21.01 -25.60
N GLU A 630 -14.83 -21.04 -26.03
CA GLU A 630 -15.20 -21.35 -27.42
C GLU A 630 -14.69 -20.28 -28.38
N HIS A 631 -14.74 -19.01 -27.96
CA HIS A 631 -14.25 -17.85 -28.71
C HIS A 631 -12.89 -17.35 -28.21
N ASN A 632 -12.11 -18.24 -27.57
CA ASN A 632 -10.74 -17.98 -27.13
C ASN A 632 -10.60 -16.84 -26.10
N ILE A 633 -11.59 -16.62 -25.21
CA ILE A 633 -11.54 -15.61 -24.16
C ILE A 633 -11.41 -16.25 -22.77
N ASN A 634 -10.42 -15.80 -21.99
CA ASN A 634 -10.35 -16.15 -20.57
C ASN A 634 -9.63 -15.03 -19.79
N MET A 635 -10.37 -14.27 -18.98
CA MET A 635 -9.78 -13.23 -18.11
C MET A 635 -9.21 -13.77 -16.79
N HIS A 636 -9.37 -15.05 -16.51
CA HIS A 636 -8.74 -15.66 -15.35
C HIS A 636 -7.23 -15.81 -15.56
N ALA A 637 -6.48 -15.67 -14.47
CA ALA A 637 -5.05 -15.94 -14.44
C ALA A 637 -4.77 -17.37 -13.96
N VAL A 638 -3.59 -17.91 -14.25
CA VAL A 638 -3.16 -19.23 -13.71
C VAL A 638 -3.12 -19.23 -12.18
N PHE A 639 -3.41 -20.38 -11.57
CA PHE A 639 -3.02 -20.69 -10.18
C PHE A 639 -2.50 -22.12 -10.12
N VAL A 640 -1.22 -22.30 -9.77
CA VAL A 640 -0.62 -23.62 -9.50
C VAL A 640 0.27 -23.50 -8.27
N ALA A 641 0.15 -24.43 -7.33
CA ALA A 641 1.02 -24.52 -6.17
C ALA A 641 1.54 -25.96 -6.00
N ALA A 642 2.85 -26.17 -5.90
CA ALA A 642 3.41 -27.50 -5.69
C ALA A 642 4.71 -27.44 -4.87
N GLY A 643 5.03 -28.53 -4.18
CA GLY A 643 6.26 -28.59 -3.38
C GLY A 643 6.06 -29.45 -2.14
N PRO A 644 7.03 -29.43 -1.20
CA PRO A 644 6.88 -30.08 0.10
C PRO A 644 5.53 -29.69 0.75
N GLY A 645 4.86 -30.58 1.47
CA GLY A 645 3.64 -30.25 2.21
C GLY A 645 2.36 -29.94 1.40
N ILE A 646 2.46 -29.52 0.13
CA ILE A 646 1.31 -29.18 -0.73
C ILE A 646 0.72 -30.45 -1.36
N ARG A 647 -0.60 -30.61 -1.32
CA ARG A 647 -1.28 -31.77 -1.92
C ARG A 647 -1.70 -31.55 -3.38
N PRO A 648 -1.68 -32.62 -4.19
CA PRO A 648 -2.38 -32.62 -5.47
C PRO A 648 -3.89 -32.45 -5.27
N MET A 649 -4.48 -31.38 -5.81
CA MET A 649 -5.92 -31.13 -5.76
C MET A 649 -6.35 -30.07 -6.78
N ARG A 650 -7.66 -29.96 -7.01
CA ARG A 650 -8.26 -28.75 -7.61
C ARG A 650 -8.90 -27.91 -6.52
N ILE A 651 -8.74 -26.59 -6.61
CA ILE A 651 -9.29 -25.62 -5.65
C ILE A 651 -10.16 -24.59 -6.36
N SER A 652 -11.38 -24.41 -5.87
CA SER A 652 -12.37 -23.50 -6.45
C SER A 652 -12.29 -22.10 -5.82
N GLY A 653 -12.60 -21.06 -6.61
CA GLY A 653 -12.80 -19.70 -6.10
C GLY A 653 -11.53 -19.05 -5.53
N VAL A 654 -10.37 -19.35 -6.12
CA VAL A 654 -9.12 -18.67 -5.79
C VAL A 654 -9.18 -17.24 -6.35
N ARG A 655 -8.77 -16.27 -5.55
CA ARG A 655 -8.63 -14.86 -5.98
C ARG A 655 -7.17 -14.46 -5.92
N ALA A 656 -6.76 -13.50 -6.74
CA ALA A 656 -5.39 -12.98 -6.72
C ALA A 656 -4.98 -12.43 -5.34
N ILE A 657 -5.92 -11.82 -4.60
CA ILE A 657 -5.67 -11.33 -3.24
C ILE A 657 -5.35 -12.44 -2.22
N ASP A 658 -5.75 -13.69 -2.49
CA ASP A 658 -5.49 -14.83 -1.61
C ASP A 658 -4.03 -15.33 -1.72
N PHE A 659 -3.30 -14.88 -2.75
CA PHE A 659 -1.97 -15.36 -3.11
C PHE A 659 -0.91 -15.02 -2.04
N ALA A 660 -0.72 -13.73 -1.74
CA ALA A 660 0.25 -13.27 -0.74
C ALA A 660 0.02 -13.82 0.69
N PRO A 661 -1.19 -13.75 1.28
CA PRO A 661 -1.41 -14.27 2.64
C PRO A 661 -1.22 -15.80 2.73
N THR A 662 -1.56 -16.54 1.67
CA THR A 662 -1.31 -18.00 1.62
C THR A 662 0.18 -18.32 1.64
N ILE A 663 0.99 -17.59 0.86
CA ILE A 663 2.44 -17.79 0.85
C ILE A 663 3.08 -17.36 2.18
N ALA A 664 2.66 -16.23 2.75
CA ALA A 664 3.13 -15.78 4.06
C ALA A 664 2.82 -16.81 5.16
N PHE A 665 1.61 -17.38 5.15
CA PHE A 665 1.26 -18.51 5.99
C PHE A 665 2.27 -19.63 5.75
N TYR A 666 2.46 -20.09 4.52
CA TYR A 666 3.32 -21.24 4.26
C TYR A 666 4.81 -21.04 4.62
N LEU A 667 5.32 -19.82 4.50
CA LEU A 667 6.67 -19.44 4.95
C LEU A 667 6.78 -19.28 6.47
N GLY A 668 5.66 -19.21 7.20
CA GLY A 668 5.65 -18.98 8.65
C GLY A 668 6.01 -17.54 9.03
N ILE A 669 5.78 -16.57 8.14
CA ILE A 669 6.11 -15.15 8.35
C ILE A 669 4.83 -14.31 8.50
N PRO A 670 4.85 -13.17 9.22
CA PRO A 670 3.77 -12.20 9.16
C PRO A 670 3.51 -11.78 7.72
N GLY A 671 2.23 -11.68 7.32
CA GLY A 671 1.86 -11.27 5.97
C GLY A 671 2.07 -9.78 5.71
N PRO A 672 1.76 -9.33 4.48
CA PRO A 672 1.69 -7.91 4.17
C PRO A 672 0.64 -7.21 5.07
N ARG A 673 0.95 -6.00 5.52
CA ARG A 673 0.15 -5.28 6.53
C ARG A 673 -1.21 -4.75 6.04
N ASN A 674 -1.50 -4.87 4.75
CA ASN A 674 -2.77 -4.46 4.13
C ASN A 674 -3.51 -5.64 3.46
N ALA A 675 -3.01 -6.87 3.64
CA ALA A 675 -3.52 -8.04 2.92
C ALA A 675 -4.97 -8.37 3.32
N SER A 676 -5.88 -8.31 2.35
CA SER A 676 -7.30 -8.58 2.56
C SER A 676 -7.68 -10.04 2.26
N GLY A 677 -6.95 -10.74 1.39
CA GLY A 677 -7.27 -12.11 0.97
C GLY A 677 -7.27 -13.16 2.08
N ARG A 678 -7.90 -14.31 1.80
CA ARG A 678 -7.95 -15.47 2.70
C ARG A 678 -6.69 -16.33 2.55
N ILE A 679 -6.40 -17.12 3.57
CA ILE A 679 -5.35 -18.14 3.52
C ILE A 679 -5.98 -19.43 2.98
N LEU A 680 -5.39 -20.01 1.93
CA LEU A 680 -5.84 -21.27 1.32
C LEU A 680 -5.30 -22.47 2.11
N TYR A 681 -5.90 -22.74 3.27
CA TYR A 681 -5.47 -23.81 4.19
C TYR A 681 -5.56 -25.21 3.58
N GLU A 682 -6.49 -25.42 2.67
CA GLU A 682 -6.80 -26.69 2.00
C GLU A 682 -5.57 -27.27 1.29
N LEU A 683 -4.66 -26.39 0.84
CA LEU A 683 -3.38 -26.77 0.25
C LEU A 683 -2.53 -27.67 1.18
N PHE A 684 -2.74 -27.58 2.50
CA PHE A 684 -1.86 -28.17 3.51
C PHE A 684 -2.56 -29.12 4.53
N GLU A 685 -3.90 -29.23 4.58
CA GLU A 685 -4.68 -30.04 5.58
C GLU A 685 -4.91 -31.54 5.23
N GLY A 686 -4.61 -32.51 6.15
CA GLY A 686 -4.84 -33.97 5.97
C GLY A 686 -3.71 -34.87 5.38
N GLN A 687 -2.47 -34.85 5.90
CA GLN A 687 -1.37 -35.70 5.38
C GLN A 687 -1.33 -37.06 6.10
N GLY A 688 -2.10 -38.02 5.61
CA GLY A 688 -2.10 -39.38 6.14
C GLY A 688 -0.76 -40.10 5.94
N ARG A 689 0.03 -40.25 7.01
CA ARG A 689 0.55 -41.54 7.53
C ARG A 689 1.60 -41.42 8.65
N THR A 690 2.13 -40.23 8.93
CA THR A 690 3.05 -40.02 10.08
C THR A 690 2.92 -38.68 10.80
N HIS A 691 2.09 -37.76 10.31
CA HIS A 691 1.74 -36.52 10.99
C HIS A 691 0.24 -36.52 11.23
N HIS A 692 -0.18 -36.17 12.44
CA HIS A 692 -1.58 -36.05 12.83
C HIS A 692 -2.38 -35.27 11.77
N ASP A 693 -3.64 -35.61 11.55
CA ASP A 693 -4.57 -34.82 10.74
C ASP A 693 -4.78 -33.46 11.43
N VAL A 694 -3.82 -32.54 11.28
CA VAL A 694 -3.84 -31.25 11.95
C VAL A 694 -5.03 -30.47 11.43
N LYS A 695 -6.05 -30.33 12.28
CA LYS A 695 -7.17 -29.42 12.04
C LYS A 695 -6.75 -28.04 12.53
N TRP A 696 -6.61 -27.08 11.62
CA TRP A 696 -6.42 -25.69 12.00
C TRP A 696 -7.74 -24.98 12.19
N LYS A 697 -7.79 -24.11 13.19
CA LYS A 697 -8.88 -23.16 13.40
C LYS A 697 -8.32 -21.76 13.29
N GLU A 698 -8.91 -20.94 12.43
CA GLU A 698 -8.57 -19.53 12.32
C GLU A 698 -9.51 -18.74 13.21
N ILE A 699 -8.93 -18.00 14.16
CA ILE A 699 -9.65 -17.02 14.98
C ILE A 699 -9.38 -15.65 14.35
N THR A 700 -10.45 -14.96 13.99
CA THR A 700 -10.37 -13.57 13.51
C THR A 700 -10.74 -12.62 14.64
N ILE A 701 -9.86 -11.65 14.92
CA ILE A 701 -10.11 -10.58 15.89
C ILE A 701 -10.09 -9.25 15.14
N LEU A 702 -11.22 -8.56 15.14
CA LEU A 702 -11.32 -7.16 14.73
C LEU A 702 -11.07 -6.29 15.96
N THR A 703 -10.24 -5.26 15.83
CA THR A 703 -9.93 -4.38 16.95
C THR A 703 -9.91 -2.90 16.58
N VAL A 704 -10.38 -2.08 17.52
CA VAL A 704 -10.38 -0.61 17.49
C VAL A 704 -9.88 -0.10 18.85
N ASN A 705 -9.25 1.05 18.86
CA ASN A 705 -8.83 1.76 20.08
C ASN A 705 -9.15 3.25 19.93
N ASP A 706 -9.23 3.96 21.05
CA ASP A 706 -9.35 5.43 21.08
C ASP A 706 -10.55 5.93 20.24
N PHE A 707 -11.68 5.24 20.33
CA PHE A 707 -12.87 5.59 19.55
C PHE A 707 -13.43 6.95 19.96
N HIS A 708 -13.28 7.33 21.23
CA HIS A 708 -13.67 8.63 21.80
C HIS A 708 -15.07 9.08 21.38
N GLY A 709 -16.03 8.15 21.34
CA GLY A 709 -17.40 8.44 20.93
C GLY A 709 -17.53 9.11 19.56
N ASN A 710 -16.60 8.88 18.62
CA ASN A 710 -16.66 9.42 17.25
C ASN A 710 -17.69 8.64 16.42
N LEU A 711 -18.96 8.92 16.70
CA LEU A 711 -20.09 8.23 16.08
C LEU A 711 -20.31 8.62 14.62
N LEU A 712 -19.97 9.86 14.27
CA LEU A 712 -20.08 10.40 12.92
C LEU A 712 -18.77 10.25 12.15
N PRO A 713 -18.80 10.18 10.81
CA PRO A 713 -17.60 10.12 9.98
C PRO A 713 -16.64 11.28 10.23
N ARG A 714 -15.34 10.96 10.17
CA ARG A 714 -14.24 11.93 10.12
C ARG A 714 -13.84 12.17 8.66
N SER A 715 -12.78 12.94 8.44
CA SER A 715 -12.30 13.26 7.09
C SER A 715 -10.79 13.03 6.99
N GLU A 716 -10.33 12.38 5.93
CA GLU A 716 -8.92 12.03 5.71
C GLU A 716 -8.56 12.04 4.22
N ARG A 717 -7.31 12.39 3.87
CA ARG A 717 -6.81 12.24 2.50
C ARG A 717 -6.53 10.76 2.21
N ALA A 718 -7.00 10.28 1.06
CA ALA A 718 -6.71 8.91 0.60
C ALA A 718 -5.37 8.80 -0.14
N ASP A 719 -4.68 9.93 -0.38
CA ASP A 719 -3.41 9.99 -1.11
C ASP A 719 -2.59 11.20 -0.64
N THR A 720 -1.37 11.30 -1.16
CA THR A 720 -0.45 12.43 -1.00
C THR A 720 -0.96 13.74 -1.63
N VAL A 721 -1.92 13.66 -2.54
CA VAL A 721 -2.57 14.79 -3.22
C VAL A 721 -4.09 14.65 -3.17
N GLY A 722 -4.83 15.71 -3.49
CA GLY A 722 -6.29 15.65 -3.61
C GLY A 722 -7.07 16.04 -2.37
N PRO A 723 -8.41 15.94 -2.45
CA PRO A 723 -9.31 16.33 -1.38
C PRO A 723 -9.29 15.33 -0.22
N PHE A 724 -9.95 15.72 0.87
CA PHE A 724 -10.26 14.81 1.96
C PHE A 724 -11.58 14.07 1.68
N PHE A 725 -11.67 12.82 2.13
CA PHE A 725 -12.83 11.95 1.99
C PHE A 725 -13.36 11.53 3.36
N PRO A 726 -14.68 11.33 3.51
CA PRO A 726 -15.26 10.78 4.74
C PRO A 726 -14.72 9.38 5.06
N ILE A 727 -14.33 9.16 6.32
CA ILE A 727 -13.79 7.91 6.84
C ILE A 727 -14.36 7.60 8.23
N GLY A 728 -14.60 6.32 8.51
CA GLY A 728 -15.11 5.85 9.79
C GLY A 728 -16.55 6.30 10.05
N GLY A 729 -16.87 6.52 11.32
CA GLY A 729 -18.25 6.69 11.78
C GLY A 729 -18.94 5.33 11.99
N ALA A 730 -19.73 5.23 13.05
CA ALA A 730 -20.19 3.95 13.56
C ALA A 730 -21.05 3.15 12.58
N ALA A 731 -21.92 3.83 11.83
CA ALA A 731 -22.79 3.17 10.86
C ALA A 731 -21.98 2.50 9.72
N PHE A 732 -20.88 3.12 9.28
CA PHE A 732 -20.00 2.56 8.25
C PHE A 732 -19.04 1.52 8.82
N LEU A 733 -18.50 1.75 10.01
CA LEU A 733 -17.67 0.76 10.72
C LEU A 733 -18.38 -0.57 10.90
N LYS A 734 -19.66 -0.54 11.30
CA LYS A 734 -20.49 -1.75 11.38
C LYS A 734 -20.52 -2.50 10.05
N ALA A 735 -20.78 -1.80 8.95
CA ALA A 735 -20.87 -2.40 7.63
C ALA A 735 -19.50 -3.02 7.20
N TRP A 736 -18.39 -2.36 7.54
CA TRP A 736 -17.04 -2.91 7.35
C TRP A 736 -16.76 -4.14 8.22
N PHE A 737 -17.15 -4.13 9.50
CA PHE A 737 -17.01 -5.30 10.37
C PHE A 737 -17.82 -6.48 9.86
N ASP A 738 -19.05 -6.25 9.40
CA ASP A 738 -19.89 -7.32 8.85
C ASP A 738 -19.31 -7.92 7.57
N ARG A 739 -18.67 -7.10 6.73
CA ARG A 739 -17.91 -7.60 5.57
C ARG A 739 -16.82 -8.57 6.02
N PHE A 740 -15.96 -8.16 6.96
CA PHE A 740 -14.86 -9.03 7.41
C PHE A 740 -15.32 -10.23 8.23
N ARG A 741 -16.46 -10.13 8.91
CA ARG A 741 -17.16 -11.28 9.54
C ARG A 741 -17.61 -12.29 8.50
N ALA A 742 -18.17 -11.84 7.39
CA ALA A 742 -18.61 -12.72 6.30
C ALA A 742 -17.45 -13.39 5.55
N GLU A 743 -16.27 -12.74 5.50
CA GLU A 743 -15.06 -13.30 4.90
C GLU A 743 -14.30 -14.28 5.83
N ALA A 744 -14.52 -14.23 7.14
CA ALA A 744 -13.81 -15.06 8.12
C ALA A 744 -14.14 -16.55 7.96
N ARG A 745 -13.15 -17.42 8.17
CA ARG A 745 -13.34 -18.89 8.14
C ARG A 745 -14.18 -19.41 9.31
N GLY A 746 -14.20 -18.68 10.42
CA GLY A 746 -14.83 -19.06 11.68
C GLY A 746 -15.40 -17.86 12.42
N GLU A 747 -15.75 -18.03 13.69
CA GLU A 747 -16.30 -16.95 14.50
C GLU A 747 -15.27 -15.83 14.71
N THR A 748 -15.75 -14.58 14.72
CA THR A 748 -14.91 -13.39 14.94
C THR A 748 -15.12 -12.80 16.33
N LEU A 749 -14.08 -12.22 16.92
CA LEU A 749 -14.22 -11.31 18.05
C LEU A 749 -14.05 -9.87 17.59
N LEU A 750 -14.86 -8.96 18.14
CA LEU A 750 -14.66 -7.51 18.02
C LEU A 750 -14.26 -7.00 19.40
N LEU A 751 -13.06 -6.44 19.52
CA LEU A 751 -12.48 -5.96 20.78
C LEU A 751 -12.19 -4.45 20.70
N ALA A 752 -12.40 -3.75 21.81
CA ALA A 752 -11.99 -2.37 21.98
C ALA A 752 -10.89 -2.28 23.04
N ALA A 753 -9.87 -1.47 22.78
CA ALA A 753 -8.74 -1.27 23.69
C ALA A 753 -8.86 0.02 24.53
N GLY A 754 -10.07 0.34 24.98
CA GLY A 754 -10.36 1.49 25.84
C GLY A 754 -10.35 2.83 25.14
N ASP A 755 -10.68 3.86 25.91
CA ASP A 755 -11.06 5.20 25.44
C ASP A 755 -12.15 5.11 24.35
N SER A 756 -13.12 4.23 24.57
CA SER A 756 -14.35 4.18 23.79
C SER A 756 -15.17 5.45 24.03
N VAL A 757 -15.15 5.93 25.27
CA VAL A 757 -15.86 7.12 25.76
C VAL A 757 -14.88 8.15 26.31
N GLY A 758 -15.39 9.28 26.83
CA GLY A 758 -14.58 10.42 27.27
C GLY A 758 -13.79 11.10 26.14
N ALA A 759 -13.41 12.36 26.37
CA ALA A 759 -12.94 13.30 25.34
C ALA A 759 -13.83 13.31 24.06
N THR A 760 -15.13 13.05 24.19
CA THR A 760 -16.00 12.74 23.05
C THR A 760 -16.61 13.97 22.37
N PRO A 761 -16.98 13.88 21.08
CA PRO A 761 -17.76 14.91 20.41
C PRO A 761 -19.13 15.13 21.07
N PRO A 762 -19.78 16.29 20.84
CA PRO A 762 -21.07 16.63 21.45
C PRO A 762 -22.17 15.57 21.29
N ILE A 763 -22.22 14.87 20.14
CA ILE A 763 -23.20 13.80 19.89
C ILE A 763 -23.12 12.64 20.89
N SER A 764 -21.96 12.43 21.50
CA SER A 764 -21.76 11.43 22.56
C SER A 764 -21.80 12.10 23.94
N ASN A 765 -21.02 13.18 24.12
CA ASN A 765 -20.85 13.82 25.42
C ASN A 765 -22.18 14.39 25.98
N PHE A 766 -23.02 15.01 25.17
CA PHE A 766 -24.26 15.65 25.66
C PHE A 766 -25.22 14.64 26.31
N PHE A 767 -25.24 13.41 25.80
CA PHE A 767 -26.03 12.29 26.32
C PHE A 767 -25.25 11.41 27.31
N GLY A 768 -24.11 11.90 27.76
CA GLY A 768 -23.24 11.23 28.71
C GLY A 768 -22.66 9.92 28.26
N ASP A 769 -22.23 9.89 27.00
CA ASP A 769 -21.58 8.76 26.32
C ASP A 769 -22.43 7.49 26.25
N ARG A 770 -23.69 7.54 26.70
CA ARG A 770 -24.66 6.44 26.56
C ARG A 770 -24.85 6.02 25.10
N PRO A 771 -24.97 6.94 24.12
CA PRO A 771 -25.07 6.55 22.71
C PRO A 771 -23.89 5.72 22.23
N THR A 772 -22.68 6.00 22.73
CA THR A 772 -21.49 5.24 22.37
C THR A 772 -21.60 3.78 22.81
N ILE A 773 -22.03 3.52 24.05
CA ILE A 773 -22.24 2.16 24.55
C ILE A 773 -23.38 1.45 23.81
N GLU A 774 -24.49 2.16 23.58
CA GLU A 774 -25.64 1.66 22.81
C GLU A 774 -25.21 1.22 21.40
N ILE A 775 -24.41 2.04 20.72
CA ILE A 775 -23.94 1.77 19.37
C ILE A 775 -22.87 0.65 19.36
N TRP A 776 -22.00 0.56 20.36
CA TRP A 776 -21.10 -0.60 20.49
C TRP A 776 -21.87 -1.91 20.66
N ASN A 777 -22.98 -1.90 21.40
CA ASN A 777 -23.88 -3.06 21.46
C ASN A 777 -24.46 -3.41 20.09
N MET A 778 -24.88 -2.41 19.29
CA MET A 778 -25.41 -2.62 17.93
C MET A 778 -24.33 -3.14 16.97
N MET A 779 -23.08 -2.73 17.17
CA MET A 779 -21.95 -3.23 16.37
C MET A 779 -21.51 -4.65 16.75
N GLY A 780 -21.97 -5.18 17.89
CA GLY A 780 -21.60 -6.50 18.38
C GLY A 780 -20.19 -6.52 18.99
N LEU A 781 -19.85 -5.52 19.80
CA LEU A 781 -18.61 -5.52 20.58
C LEU A 781 -18.61 -6.70 21.58
N HIS A 782 -17.49 -7.42 21.67
CA HIS A 782 -17.37 -8.59 22.54
C HIS A 782 -16.73 -8.27 23.88
N ALA A 783 -15.80 -7.31 23.93
CA ALA A 783 -15.25 -6.75 25.16
C ALA A 783 -14.67 -5.36 24.90
N ASP A 784 -14.65 -4.56 25.96
CA ASP A 784 -13.93 -3.29 26.00
C ASP A 784 -12.98 -3.31 27.21
N VAL A 785 -11.93 -2.50 27.16
CA VAL A 785 -10.97 -2.33 28.24
C VAL A 785 -11.14 -0.96 28.85
N LEU A 786 -10.87 -0.84 30.15
CA LEU A 786 -10.82 0.48 30.78
C LEU A 786 -9.57 1.23 30.28
N GLY A 787 -9.77 2.28 29.50
CA GLY A 787 -8.80 3.34 29.27
C GLY A 787 -8.87 4.42 30.34
N ASN A 788 -8.14 5.51 30.12
CA ASN A 788 -8.19 6.64 31.04
C ASN A 788 -9.53 7.38 30.92
N HIS A 789 -10.02 7.58 29.70
CA HIS A 789 -11.18 8.43 29.44
C HIS A 789 -12.52 7.77 29.83
N GLU A 790 -12.56 6.45 30.13
CA GLU A 790 -13.69 5.81 30.82
C GLU A 790 -13.99 6.42 32.20
N PHE A 791 -12.99 7.04 32.86
CA PHE A 791 -13.14 7.68 34.17
C PHE A 791 -13.44 9.19 34.07
N ASP A 792 -13.63 9.74 32.86
CA ASP A 792 -13.90 11.17 32.67
C ASP A 792 -15.14 11.64 33.43
N ARG A 793 -16.15 10.79 33.66
CA ARG A 793 -17.34 11.17 34.45
C ARG A 793 -17.31 10.69 35.90
N GLY A 794 -16.16 10.18 36.33
CA GLY A 794 -15.96 9.59 37.65
C GLY A 794 -16.30 8.10 37.70
N ALA A 795 -15.62 7.38 38.59
CA ALA A 795 -15.76 5.94 38.75
C ALA A 795 -17.19 5.52 39.11
N THR A 796 -17.92 6.32 39.90
CA THR A 796 -19.34 6.07 40.18
C THR A 796 -20.20 6.08 38.92
N TYR A 797 -20.03 7.06 38.02
CA TYR A 797 -20.83 7.13 36.79
C TYR A 797 -20.50 5.96 35.86
N LEU A 798 -19.21 5.64 35.70
CA LEU A 798 -18.78 4.46 34.95
C LEU A 798 -19.47 3.18 35.47
N ARG A 799 -19.40 2.93 36.78
CA ARG A 799 -19.93 1.71 37.43
C ARG A 799 -21.45 1.60 37.41
N THR A 800 -22.15 2.72 37.57
CA THR A 800 -23.61 2.73 37.79
C THR A 800 -24.42 3.10 36.55
N VAL A 801 -23.79 3.68 35.52
CA VAL A 801 -24.47 4.13 34.29
C VAL A 801 -23.89 3.46 33.06
N LEU A 802 -22.58 3.59 32.79
CA LEU A 802 -22.00 3.11 31.53
C LEU A 802 -21.85 1.58 31.49
N ILE A 803 -21.22 0.97 32.49
CA ILE A 803 -21.02 -0.48 32.58
C ILE A 803 -22.37 -1.23 32.50
N PRO A 804 -23.44 -0.83 33.21
CA PRO A 804 -24.74 -1.51 33.11
C PRO A 804 -25.43 -1.41 31.74
N LEU A 805 -25.07 -0.44 30.88
CA LEU A 805 -25.60 -0.33 29.51
C LEU A 805 -24.89 -1.27 28.54
N ALA A 806 -23.67 -1.68 28.84
CA ALA A 806 -22.88 -2.55 27.96
C ALA A 806 -23.41 -4.00 27.99
N ARG A 807 -23.53 -4.60 26.80
CA ARG A 807 -23.84 -6.04 26.63
C ARG A 807 -22.58 -6.90 26.52
N TYR A 808 -21.44 -6.30 26.86
CA TYR A 808 -20.11 -6.88 26.85
C TYR A 808 -19.40 -6.56 28.18
N PRO A 809 -18.47 -7.40 28.62
CA PRO A 809 -17.67 -7.12 29.82
C PRO A 809 -16.67 -5.98 29.57
N TYR A 810 -16.49 -5.15 30.59
CA TYR A 810 -15.30 -4.31 30.72
C TYR A 810 -14.17 -5.09 31.40
N LEU A 811 -12.95 -4.94 30.88
CA LEU A 811 -11.78 -5.66 31.34
C LEU A 811 -10.68 -4.71 31.86
N SER A 812 -10.09 -5.00 33.01
CA SER A 812 -8.81 -4.43 33.47
C SER A 812 -8.27 -5.24 34.65
N ALA A 813 -7.05 -5.77 34.51
CA ALA A 813 -6.39 -6.55 35.55
C ALA A 813 -5.64 -5.69 36.57
N ASN A 814 -5.29 -4.45 36.22
CA ASN A 814 -4.45 -3.58 37.02
C ASN A 814 -5.16 -2.35 37.60
N VAL A 815 -6.44 -2.12 37.28
CA VAL A 815 -7.31 -1.20 38.04
C VAL A 815 -7.98 -1.97 39.17
N VAL A 816 -7.58 -1.65 40.40
CA VAL A 816 -7.99 -2.37 41.62
C VAL A 816 -8.49 -1.41 42.69
N ASP A 817 -9.35 -1.91 43.58
CA ASP A 817 -9.74 -1.18 44.79
C ASP A 817 -8.52 -1.09 45.73
N GLN A 818 -8.17 0.13 46.15
CA GLN A 818 -6.98 0.40 46.96
C GLN A 818 -6.98 -0.34 48.30
N SER A 819 -8.15 -0.60 48.89
CA SER A 819 -8.27 -1.26 50.20
C SER A 819 -8.08 -2.78 50.12
N THR A 820 -8.40 -3.39 48.97
CA THR A 820 -8.34 -4.86 48.80
C THR A 820 -7.25 -5.32 47.85
N LEU A 821 -6.73 -4.43 47.00
CA LEU A 821 -5.85 -4.70 45.86
C LEU A 821 -6.43 -5.78 44.92
N ARG A 822 -7.76 -5.83 44.79
CA ARG A 822 -8.49 -6.73 43.89
C ARG A 822 -9.29 -5.94 42.86
N THR A 823 -9.47 -6.54 41.69
CA THR A 823 -10.43 -6.06 40.69
C THR A 823 -11.84 -6.04 41.31
N PRO A 824 -12.58 -4.93 41.24
CA PRO A 824 -13.93 -4.84 41.75
C PRO A 824 -14.93 -5.63 40.90
N ALA A 825 -16.18 -5.72 41.33
CA ALA A 825 -17.17 -6.61 40.72
C ALA A 825 -17.72 -6.13 39.36
N GLU A 826 -17.62 -4.83 39.09
CA GLU A 826 -18.20 -4.20 37.90
C GLU A 826 -17.38 -4.45 36.61
N TRP A 827 -16.08 -4.70 36.73
CA TRP A 827 -15.23 -5.14 35.62
C TRP A 827 -14.45 -6.39 35.99
N LYS A 828 -13.72 -6.98 35.04
CA LYS A 828 -13.00 -8.25 35.26
C LYS A 828 -11.54 -8.14 34.86
N PRO A 829 -10.62 -8.91 35.48
CA PRO A 829 -9.23 -8.93 35.03
C PRO A 829 -9.11 -9.58 33.63
N SER A 830 -9.96 -10.56 33.34
CA SER A 830 -10.02 -11.25 32.05
C SER A 830 -11.41 -11.81 31.75
N TRP A 831 -11.62 -12.18 30.49
CA TRP A 831 -12.73 -13.00 30.03
C TRP A 831 -12.22 -14.17 29.17
N VAL A 832 -12.91 -15.31 29.21
CA VAL A 832 -12.61 -16.43 28.31
C VAL A 832 -13.74 -16.56 27.30
N PHE A 833 -13.42 -16.35 26.03
CA PHE A 833 -14.33 -16.59 24.91
C PHE A 833 -14.11 -17.99 24.38
N GLU A 834 -15.19 -18.70 24.06
CA GLU A 834 -15.13 -19.95 23.30
C GLU A 834 -15.40 -19.58 21.84
N VAL A 835 -14.39 -19.73 20.97
CA VAL A 835 -14.47 -19.43 19.54
C VAL A 835 -14.20 -20.71 18.79
N ASP A 836 -15.20 -21.23 18.09
CA ASP A 836 -15.14 -22.53 17.42
C ASP A 836 -14.61 -23.66 18.33
N GLY A 837 -14.92 -23.62 19.63
CA GLY A 837 -14.44 -24.58 20.63
C GLY A 837 -12.97 -24.44 21.04
N VAL A 838 -12.34 -23.30 20.75
CA VAL A 838 -11.03 -22.90 21.30
C VAL A 838 -11.26 -21.85 22.40
N PRO A 839 -10.82 -22.10 23.65
CA PRO A 839 -10.87 -21.10 24.71
C PRO A 839 -9.78 -20.05 24.51
N ILE A 840 -10.20 -18.79 24.38
CA ILE A 840 -9.32 -17.62 24.23
C ILE A 840 -9.44 -16.75 25.48
N GLY A 841 -8.34 -16.62 26.22
CA GLY A 841 -8.27 -15.73 27.37
C GLY A 841 -7.91 -14.32 26.96
N VAL A 842 -8.84 -13.38 27.12
CA VAL A 842 -8.65 -11.95 26.88
C VAL A 842 -8.42 -11.25 28.22
N ILE A 843 -7.25 -10.65 28.42
CA ILE A 843 -6.82 -10.01 29.67
C ILE A 843 -6.76 -8.50 29.46
N GLY A 844 -7.47 -7.73 30.29
CA GLY A 844 -7.49 -6.27 30.23
C GLY A 844 -6.31 -5.61 30.93
N PHE A 845 -5.82 -4.48 30.46
CA PHE A 845 -4.90 -3.60 31.22
C PHE A 845 -5.07 -2.12 30.87
N THR A 846 -4.74 -1.24 31.81
CA THR A 846 -4.95 0.21 31.73
C THR A 846 -3.62 0.94 31.99
N THR A 847 -3.39 2.07 31.33
CA THR A 847 -2.16 2.88 31.54
C THR A 847 -2.01 3.32 33.00
N PRO A 848 -0.83 3.16 33.63
CA PRO A 848 -0.54 3.71 34.96
C PRO A 848 -0.68 5.24 35.04
N ASP A 849 -0.68 5.94 33.91
CA ASP A 849 -0.78 7.40 33.84
C ASP A 849 -2.21 7.92 34.08
N THR A 850 -3.23 7.05 34.08
CA THR A 850 -4.64 7.45 34.23
C THR A 850 -4.90 8.48 35.34
N PRO A 851 -4.34 8.36 36.57
CA PRO A 851 -4.59 9.35 37.64
C PRO A 851 -4.14 10.77 37.31
N GLN A 852 -3.23 10.95 36.34
CA GLN A 852 -2.74 12.25 35.88
C GLN A 852 -3.52 12.78 34.66
N LEU A 853 -4.25 11.89 33.97
CA LEU A 853 -4.94 12.15 32.70
C LEU A 853 -6.43 12.42 32.87
N VAL A 854 -7.01 12.00 33.99
CA VAL A 854 -8.39 12.36 34.37
C VAL A 854 -8.40 13.41 35.45
N PHE A 855 -9.54 14.09 35.61
CA PHE A 855 -9.68 15.08 36.67
C PHE A 855 -9.36 14.46 38.06
N PRO A 856 -8.45 15.04 38.85
CA PRO A 856 -8.05 14.48 40.13
C PRO A 856 -9.22 14.14 41.05
N GLY A 857 -9.21 12.94 41.62
CA GLY A 857 -10.30 12.41 42.46
C GLY A 857 -11.40 11.65 41.71
N ARG A 858 -11.47 11.71 40.37
CA ARG A 858 -12.46 10.94 39.59
C ARG A 858 -12.28 9.42 39.65
N MET A 859 -11.08 8.96 40.03
CA MET A 859 -10.77 7.55 40.28
C MET A 859 -11.30 7.05 41.64
N GLU A 860 -11.76 7.93 42.55
CA GLU A 860 -12.24 7.57 43.89
C GLU A 860 -11.23 6.68 44.67
N ASN A 861 -11.65 5.50 45.13
CA ASN A 861 -10.81 4.53 45.86
C ASN A 861 -10.05 3.55 44.94
N PHE A 862 -10.10 3.76 43.62
CA PHE A 862 -9.42 2.88 42.66
C PHE A 862 -8.02 3.40 42.34
N ILE A 863 -7.07 2.47 42.26
CA ILE A 863 -5.70 2.75 41.85
C ILE A 863 -5.33 1.92 40.63
N VAL A 864 -4.44 2.47 39.79
CA VAL A 864 -3.85 1.75 38.66
C VAL A 864 -2.48 1.25 39.07
N THR A 865 -2.33 -0.06 39.11
CA THR A 865 -1.06 -0.74 39.44
C THR A 865 -0.24 -1.00 38.17
N ASP A 866 1.03 -1.39 38.32
CA ASP A 866 1.87 -1.80 37.18
C ASP A 866 1.17 -2.93 36.39
N PRO A 867 0.93 -2.77 35.08
CA PRO A 867 0.25 -3.76 34.26
C PRO A 867 1.00 -5.08 34.16
N LEU A 868 2.34 -5.09 34.10
CA LEU A 868 3.13 -6.31 33.86
C LEU A 868 2.86 -7.41 34.90
N PRO A 869 3.04 -7.18 36.21
CA PRO A 869 2.79 -8.21 37.20
C PRO A 869 1.31 -8.58 37.29
N ALA A 870 0.39 -7.67 36.99
CA ALA A 870 -1.05 -7.94 37.01
C ALA A 870 -1.48 -8.90 35.89
N ILE A 871 -1.12 -8.59 34.64
CA ILE A 871 -1.51 -9.42 33.50
C ILE A 871 -0.77 -10.75 33.47
N GLN A 872 0.49 -10.80 33.95
CA GLN A 872 1.24 -12.06 34.02
C GLN A 872 0.60 -13.05 35.01
N ARG A 873 0.19 -12.58 36.20
CA ARG A 873 -0.52 -13.43 37.17
C ARG A 873 -1.81 -13.99 36.59
N GLU A 874 -2.55 -13.16 35.85
CA GLU A 874 -3.80 -13.58 35.24
C GLU A 874 -3.61 -14.56 34.08
N ALA A 875 -2.58 -14.35 33.25
CA ALA A 875 -2.19 -15.30 32.20
C ALA A 875 -1.80 -16.66 32.80
N ASP A 876 -0.99 -16.66 33.87
CA ASP A 876 -0.58 -17.88 34.56
C ASP A 876 -1.82 -18.62 35.13
N ARG A 877 -2.79 -17.89 35.71
CA ARG A 877 -4.06 -18.44 36.20
C ARG A 877 -4.89 -19.08 35.08
N LEU A 878 -5.05 -18.40 33.94
CA LEU A 878 -5.81 -18.91 32.80
C LEU A 878 -5.12 -20.15 32.19
N ARG A 879 -3.79 -20.13 32.08
CA ARG A 879 -3.01 -21.27 31.58
C ARG A 879 -3.11 -22.50 32.47
N ALA A 880 -3.08 -22.30 33.80
CA ALA A 880 -3.32 -23.38 34.77
C ALA A 880 -4.71 -24.02 34.61
N ARG A 881 -5.69 -23.28 34.09
CA ARG A 881 -7.05 -23.75 33.79
C ARG A 881 -7.21 -24.35 32.39
N GLY A 882 -6.14 -24.51 31.62
CA GLY A 882 -6.19 -25.13 30.30
C GLY A 882 -6.39 -24.15 29.13
N VAL A 883 -6.51 -22.85 29.39
CA VAL A 883 -6.53 -21.83 28.32
C VAL A 883 -5.12 -21.75 27.72
N ARG A 884 -5.02 -21.72 26.39
CA ARG A 884 -3.73 -21.78 25.68
C ARG A 884 -3.48 -20.58 24.78
N VAL A 885 -4.54 -19.99 24.24
CA VAL A 885 -4.51 -18.74 23.50
C VAL A 885 -4.72 -17.60 24.48
N ILE A 886 -3.73 -16.72 24.62
CA ILE A 886 -3.78 -15.58 25.56
C ILE A 886 -3.58 -14.28 24.79
N VAL A 887 -4.60 -13.42 24.87
CA VAL A 887 -4.62 -12.08 24.27
C VAL A 887 -4.64 -11.06 25.39
N GLY A 888 -3.67 -10.15 25.40
CA GLY A 888 -3.76 -8.94 26.22
C GLY A 888 -4.39 -7.83 25.39
N VAL A 889 -5.38 -7.15 25.93
CA VAL A 889 -5.98 -5.96 25.32
C VAL A 889 -5.88 -4.86 26.36
N GLY A 890 -5.38 -3.71 25.98
CA GLY A 890 -5.29 -2.64 26.95
C GLY A 890 -4.92 -1.29 26.42
N HIS A 891 -5.16 -0.32 27.28
CA HIS A 891 -5.01 1.08 26.96
C HIS A 891 -3.62 1.57 27.39
N LEU A 892 -2.60 1.04 26.70
CA LEU A 892 -1.20 1.42 26.82
C LEU A 892 -0.64 1.51 25.41
N GLY A 893 0.15 2.55 25.16
CA GLY A 893 0.50 2.93 23.80
C GLY A 893 1.95 2.73 23.39
N ALA A 894 2.16 2.75 22.09
CA ALA A 894 3.47 2.78 21.46
C ALA A 894 3.71 4.12 20.73
N MET A 895 4.93 4.33 20.25
CA MET A 895 5.31 5.49 19.47
C MET A 895 6.29 5.09 18.37
N GLY A 896 6.43 5.94 17.36
CA GLY A 896 7.37 5.73 16.27
C GLY A 896 6.75 5.05 15.04
N PRO A 897 7.58 4.64 14.06
CA PRO A 897 7.10 4.06 12.82
C PRO A 897 6.54 2.64 13.02
N LEU A 898 5.72 2.22 12.06
CA LEU A 898 4.97 0.95 12.07
C LEU A 898 5.86 -0.31 12.27
N ASP A 899 7.09 -0.30 11.76
CA ASP A 899 8.06 -1.42 11.78
C ASP A 899 9.14 -1.33 12.85
N ALA A 900 9.40 -0.15 13.41
CA ALA A 900 10.30 0.04 14.54
C ALA A 900 9.62 0.83 15.67
N PRO A 901 8.47 0.35 16.19
CA PRO A 901 7.79 1.02 17.28
C PRO A 901 8.58 0.89 18.59
N THR A 902 8.40 1.87 19.47
CA THR A 902 8.98 1.96 20.82
C THR A 902 7.90 2.36 21.83
N GLY A 903 8.21 2.42 23.12
CA GLY A 903 7.31 2.94 24.15
C GLY A 903 6.66 1.86 25.02
N PRO A 904 5.82 2.26 25.99
CA PRO A 904 5.39 1.39 27.09
C PRO A 904 4.71 0.09 26.66
N LEU A 905 3.89 0.12 25.59
CA LEU A 905 3.28 -1.10 25.04
C LEU A 905 4.33 -2.09 24.52
N ILE A 906 5.38 -1.58 23.85
CA ILE A 906 6.47 -2.39 23.31
C ILE A 906 7.33 -2.95 24.44
N ASP A 907 7.63 -2.13 25.45
CA ASP A 907 8.37 -2.56 26.64
C ASP A 907 7.61 -3.67 27.39
N LEU A 908 6.29 -3.54 27.50
CA LEU A 908 5.43 -4.57 28.07
C LEU A 908 5.45 -5.85 27.21
N ALA A 909 5.30 -5.71 25.89
CA ALA A 909 5.29 -6.83 24.95
C ALA A 909 6.58 -7.65 25.01
N ASP A 910 7.73 -7.00 25.18
CA ASP A 910 9.03 -7.67 25.24
C ASP A 910 9.24 -8.42 26.59
N GLN A 911 8.53 -8.02 27.66
CA GLN A 911 8.67 -8.58 29.01
C GLN A 911 7.65 -9.67 29.37
N VAL A 912 6.47 -9.67 28.76
CA VAL A 912 5.42 -10.65 29.06
C VAL A 912 5.80 -12.08 28.63
N ARG A 913 5.26 -13.08 29.33
CA ARG A 913 5.44 -14.49 29.01
C ARG A 913 4.11 -15.19 28.81
N GLY A 914 4.02 -15.97 27.73
CA GLY A 914 2.86 -16.83 27.46
C GLY A 914 1.66 -16.13 26.85
N PHE A 915 1.85 -14.91 26.32
CA PHE A 915 0.90 -14.17 25.50
C PHE A 915 1.14 -14.46 24.01
N ASP A 916 0.07 -14.45 23.22
CA ASP A 916 0.13 -14.61 21.78
C ASP A 916 0.00 -13.28 21.04
N LEU A 917 -0.78 -12.36 21.60
CA LEU A 917 -1.15 -11.07 21.02
C LEU A 917 -1.27 -10.03 22.14
N LEU A 918 -0.75 -8.83 21.91
CA LEU A 918 -1.07 -7.63 22.67
C LEU A 918 -1.70 -6.58 21.76
N ILE A 919 -2.84 -6.06 22.18
CA ILE A 919 -3.57 -4.97 21.52
C ILE A 919 -3.45 -3.73 22.40
N GLY A 920 -2.92 -2.65 21.84
CA GLY A 920 -2.73 -1.37 22.50
C GLY A 920 -3.77 -0.31 22.13
N GLY A 921 -3.54 0.90 22.64
CA GLY A 921 -4.31 2.13 22.40
C GLY A 921 -3.58 3.33 23.00
N HIS A 922 -4.29 4.39 23.38
CA HIS A 922 -3.79 5.55 24.14
C HIS A 922 -2.98 6.56 23.34
N THR A 923 -2.03 6.09 22.55
CA THR A 923 -1.07 6.94 21.82
C THR A 923 -1.52 7.34 20.43
N HIS A 924 -2.63 6.76 19.95
CA HIS A 924 -3.15 6.98 18.61
C HIS A 924 -2.15 6.57 17.50
N ALA A 925 -1.25 5.63 17.80
CA ALA A 925 -0.26 5.13 16.87
C ALA A 925 -0.86 4.03 15.98
N LEU A 926 -0.20 3.77 14.85
CA LEU A 926 -0.46 2.59 14.04
C LEU A 926 0.70 1.62 14.22
N VAL A 927 0.42 0.45 14.78
CA VAL A 927 1.43 -0.58 15.09
C VAL A 927 1.02 -1.92 14.52
N ASN A 928 1.98 -2.61 13.91
CA ASN A 928 1.84 -4.00 13.48
C ASN A 928 3.22 -4.64 13.41
N THR A 929 3.63 -5.30 14.51
CA THR A 929 4.96 -5.87 14.64
C THR A 929 4.95 -7.18 15.43
N LEU A 930 5.78 -8.14 14.99
CA LEU A 930 6.03 -9.38 15.73
C LEU A 930 7.30 -9.20 16.56
N ARG A 931 7.19 -9.39 17.88
CA ARG A 931 8.32 -9.24 18.80
C ARG A 931 9.21 -10.48 18.83
N PRO A 932 10.49 -10.37 19.23
CA PRO A 932 11.42 -11.51 19.29
C PRO A 932 10.96 -12.67 20.19
N ASN A 933 10.13 -12.40 21.20
CA ASN A 933 9.53 -13.41 22.08
C ASN A 933 8.27 -14.09 21.49
N GLY A 934 7.89 -13.74 20.26
CA GLY A 934 6.76 -14.31 19.53
C GLY A 934 5.41 -13.63 19.77
N VAL A 935 5.35 -12.54 20.54
CA VAL A 935 4.12 -11.76 20.76
C VAL A 935 3.86 -10.87 19.55
N LEU A 936 2.66 -10.96 18.96
CA LEU A 936 2.20 -9.97 17.97
C LEU A 936 1.68 -8.74 18.69
N VAL A 937 2.05 -7.54 18.24
CA VAL A 937 1.59 -6.26 18.82
C VAL A 937 0.88 -5.44 17.77
N VAL A 938 -0.32 -4.96 18.09
CA VAL A 938 -1.12 -4.11 17.21
C VAL A 938 -1.71 -2.90 17.94
N GLU A 939 -1.86 -1.79 17.22
CA GLU A 939 -2.58 -0.58 17.61
C GLU A 939 -3.16 0.03 16.32
N SER A 940 -4.42 0.48 16.34
CA SER A 940 -5.25 0.76 15.16
C SER A 940 -5.58 2.23 14.96
N LEU A 941 -4.70 3.15 15.36
CA LEU A 941 -4.95 4.61 15.30
C LEU A 941 -6.25 5.01 16.05
N GLU A 942 -6.72 6.26 15.95
CA GLU A 942 -7.87 6.75 16.72
C GLU A 942 -9.19 6.91 15.93
N TYR A 943 -10.29 7.15 16.66
CA TYR A 943 -11.62 7.59 16.19
C TYR A 943 -12.31 6.64 15.21
N GLY A 944 -11.85 5.39 15.13
CA GLY A 944 -12.33 4.43 14.13
C GLY A 944 -11.95 4.82 12.70
N ARG A 945 -10.90 5.64 12.51
CA ARG A 945 -10.34 5.95 11.19
C ARG A 945 -9.60 4.77 10.56
N ARG A 946 -9.22 3.79 11.38
CA ARG A 946 -8.67 2.49 11.00
C ARG A 946 -9.23 1.46 11.96
N PHE A 947 -9.17 0.20 11.56
CA PHE A 947 -9.30 -0.94 12.44
C PHE A 947 -8.33 -2.01 11.98
N THR A 948 -7.95 -2.91 12.89
CA THR A 948 -7.05 -4.01 12.59
C THR A 948 -7.79 -5.34 12.63
N ARG A 949 -7.54 -6.18 11.63
CA ARG A 949 -7.89 -7.59 11.64
C ARG A 949 -6.65 -8.39 12.03
N VAL A 950 -6.77 -9.19 13.09
CA VAL A 950 -5.76 -10.16 13.51
C VAL A 950 -6.28 -11.55 13.21
N ARG A 951 -5.43 -12.40 12.64
CA ARG A 951 -5.70 -13.81 12.39
C ARG A 951 -4.76 -14.66 13.23
N LEU A 952 -5.31 -15.42 14.16
CA LEU A 952 -4.58 -16.40 14.96
C LEU A 952 -4.98 -17.80 14.49
N VAL A 953 -4.02 -18.55 13.95
CA VAL A 953 -4.26 -19.93 13.53
C VAL A 953 -3.85 -20.85 14.65
N VAL A 954 -4.81 -21.63 15.12
CA VAL A 954 -4.67 -22.54 16.26
C VAL A 954 -4.68 -23.98 15.76
N ASP A 955 -3.72 -24.75 16.24
CA ASP A 955 -3.72 -26.21 16.12
C ASP A 955 -4.79 -26.77 17.05
N ALA A 956 -5.82 -27.44 16.51
CA ALA A 956 -6.98 -27.86 17.28
C ALA A 956 -6.67 -28.90 18.37
N ASP A 957 -5.62 -29.70 18.19
CA ASP A 957 -5.24 -30.78 19.11
C ASP A 957 -4.51 -30.22 20.33
N THR A 958 -3.50 -29.38 20.09
CA THR A 958 -2.69 -28.75 21.13
C THR A 958 -3.30 -27.47 21.70
N ARG A 959 -4.27 -26.89 20.97
CA ARG A 959 -4.90 -25.58 21.23
C ARG A 959 -3.92 -24.42 21.26
N ARG A 960 -2.74 -24.57 20.65
CA ARG A 960 -1.70 -23.52 20.61
C ARG A 960 -1.77 -22.75 19.30
N VAL A 961 -1.45 -21.46 19.35
CA VAL A 961 -1.26 -20.63 18.15
C VAL A 961 -0.01 -21.12 17.40
N VAL A 962 -0.18 -21.49 16.13
CA VAL A 962 0.89 -21.93 15.22
C VAL A 962 1.20 -20.89 14.14
N TYR A 963 0.34 -19.90 13.96
CA TYR A 963 0.57 -18.77 13.06
C TYR A 963 -0.23 -17.56 13.52
N LYS A 964 0.35 -16.37 13.32
CA LYS A 964 -0.30 -15.10 13.65
C LYS A 964 0.07 -14.04 12.62
N THR A 965 -0.90 -13.27 12.20
CA THR A 965 -0.71 -12.12 11.30
C THR A 965 -1.75 -11.06 11.59
N ALA A 966 -1.48 -9.82 11.20
CA ALA A 966 -2.43 -8.73 11.27
C ALA A 966 -2.36 -7.84 10.04
N ASP A 967 -3.47 -7.21 9.72
CA ASP A 967 -3.67 -6.25 8.64
C ASP A 967 -4.58 -5.12 9.12
N TYR A 968 -4.34 -3.89 8.66
CA TYR A 968 -5.19 -2.74 8.97
C TYR A 968 -5.94 -2.27 7.72
N HIS A 969 -7.13 -1.73 7.95
CA HIS A 969 -8.04 -1.31 6.89
C HIS A 969 -8.54 0.11 7.09
N LEU A 970 -8.79 0.78 5.98
CA LEU A 970 -9.33 2.13 5.93
C LEU A 970 -10.85 2.06 5.67
N PRO A 971 -11.70 2.31 6.68
CA PRO A 971 -13.14 2.24 6.54
C PRO A 971 -13.68 3.48 5.80
N TRP A 972 -13.40 3.58 4.50
CA TRP A 972 -13.96 4.63 3.65
C TRP A 972 -15.48 4.45 3.51
N ASN A 973 -16.19 5.58 3.44
CA ASN A 973 -17.65 5.55 3.36
C ASN A 973 -18.15 5.48 1.91
N ILE A 974 -17.31 5.86 0.94
CA ILE A 974 -17.65 5.81 -0.48
C ILE A 974 -17.82 4.35 -0.95
N GLY A 975 -18.91 4.08 -1.66
CA GLY A 975 -19.26 2.73 -2.12
C GLY A 975 -19.65 1.78 -0.99
N MET A 976 -19.92 2.29 0.22
CA MET A 976 -20.37 1.51 1.36
C MET A 976 -21.69 2.08 1.87
N ALA A 977 -22.69 1.22 2.09
CA ALA A 977 -23.94 1.65 2.73
C ALA A 977 -23.75 1.70 4.26
N PRO A 978 -24.21 2.75 4.95
CA PRO A 978 -24.22 2.77 6.41
C PRO A 978 -25.23 1.75 6.96
N ASP A 979 -24.95 1.18 8.14
CA ASP A 979 -25.93 0.38 8.87
C ASP A 979 -27.18 1.24 9.17
N PRO A 980 -28.37 0.83 8.69
CA PRO A 980 -29.56 1.69 8.74
C PRO A 980 -30.07 1.91 10.17
N ALA A 981 -29.88 0.95 11.07
CA ALA A 981 -30.35 1.07 12.45
C ALA A 981 -29.45 2.04 13.23
N ILE A 982 -28.13 1.93 13.06
CA ILE A 982 -27.18 2.89 13.65
C ILE A 982 -27.41 4.27 13.05
N GLN A 983 -27.56 4.39 11.73
CA GLN A 983 -27.78 5.69 11.09
C GLN A 983 -29.06 6.36 11.61
N ALA A 984 -30.17 5.64 11.74
CA ALA A 984 -31.40 6.18 12.31
C ALA A 984 -31.20 6.72 13.74
N ARG A 985 -30.44 5.99 14.57
CA ARG A 985 -30.09 6.43 15.92
C ARG A 985 -29.24 7.71 15.91
N LEU A 986 -28.30 7.82 14.98
CA LEU A 986 -27.49 9.03 14.82
C LEU A 986 -28.34 10.23 14.40
N ASP A 987 -29.26 10.02 13.45
CA ASP A 987 -30.16 11.06 12.96
C ASP A 987 -31.06 11.60 14.08
N GLU A 988 -31.60 10.73 14.95
CA GLU A 988 -32.36 11.12 16.14
C GLU A 988 -31.55 12.02 17.08
N LEU A 989 -30.32 11.61 17.42
CA LEU A 989 -29.43 12.35 18.31
C LEU A 989 -29.04 13.70 17.70
N GLN A 990 -28.76 13.73 16.39
CA GLN A 990 -28.44 14.96 15.68
C GLN A 990 -29.63 15.92 15.64
N ALA A 991 -30.85 15.41 15.44
CA ALA A 991 -32.06 16.23 15.42
C ALA A 991 -32.31 16.90 16.79
N GLU A 992 -32.08 16.18 17.90
CA GLU A 992 -32.21 16.72 19.25
C GLU A 992 -31.16 17.81 19.55
N LEU A 993 -29.93 17.62 19.07
CA LEU A 993 -28.83 18.55 19.33
C LEU A 993 -28.77 19.73 18.35
N ALA A 994 -29.38 19.64 17.17
CA ALA A 994 -29.30 20.65 16.12
C ALA A 994 -29.64 22.08 16.60
N PRO A 995 -30.69 22.32 17.41
CA PRO A 995 -31.02 23.67 17.90
C PRO A 995 -29.90 24.30 18.75
N ILE A 996 -29.08 23.48 19.41
CA ILE A 996 -27.99 23.92 20.28
C ILE A 996 -26.70 24.03 19.47
N LEU A 997 -26.31 22.97 18.76
CA LEU A 997 -24.99 22.87 18.14
C LEU A 997 -24.85 23.73 16.89
N ASN A 998 -25.94 23.95 16.15
CA ASN A 998 -25.89 24.70 14.89
C ASN A 998 -25.95 26.22 15.09
N GLN A 999 -26.13 26.71 16.33
CA GLN A 999 -26.11 28.14 16.59
C GLN A 999 -24.76 28.73 16.21
N VAL A 1000 -24.76 29.70 15.27
CA VAL A 1000 -23.58 30.50 14.94
C VAL A 1000 -23.35 31.50 16.08
N VAL A 1001 -22.20 31.42 16.73
CA VAL A 1001 -21.82 32.27 17.86
C VAL A 1001 -20.89 33.40 17.44
N GLY A 1002 -20.26 33.31 16.28
CA GLY A 1002 -19.45 34.37 15.70
C GLY A 1002 -18.78 33.94 14.39
N LEU A 1003 -17.92 34.79 13.85
CA LEU A 1003 -17.23 34.57 12.58
C LEU A 1003 -15.71 34.62 12.78
N SER A 1004 -14.95 33.95 11.90
CA SER A 1004 -13.50 34.12 11.80
C SER A 1004 -13.02 34.43 10.39
N ARG A 1005 -12.09 35.38 10.27
CA ARG A 1005 -11.45 35.75 8.99
C ARG A 1005 -10.41 34.74 8.53
N VAL A 1006 -9.95 33.84 9.41
CA VAL A 1006 -8.91 32.86 9.14
C VAL A 1006 -9.37 31.48 9.59
N ALA A 1007 -8.81 30.42 9.02
CA ALA A 1007 -9.01 29.08 9.54
C ALA A 1007 -8.27 28.92 10.89
N ILE A 1008 -8.96 28.30 11.84
CA ILE A 1008 -8.49 28.03 13.20
C ILE A 1008 -8.45 26.51 13.40
N PRO A 1009 -7.41 25.83 12.88
CA PRO A 1009 -7.23 24.40 13.09
C PRO A 1009 -6.72 24.10 14.51
N ARG A 1010 -6.88 22.86 14.94
CA ARG A 1010 -6.21 22.26 16.11
C ARG A 1010 -4.70 22.24 15.93
N ALA A 1011 -4.25 21.97 14.70
CA ALA A 1011 -2.84 21.85 14.38
C ALA A 1011 -2.05 23.08 14.83
N ASP A 1012 -0.84 22.85 15.34
CA ASP A 1012 0.05 23.94 15.72
C ASP A 1012 0.87 24.47 14.54
N ALA A 1013 1.59 25.57 14.78
CA ALA A 1013 2.41 26.24 13.77
C ALA A 1013 3.57 25.39 13.24
N CYS A 1014 3.87 24.24 13.85
CA CYS A 1014 4.91 23.32 13.39
C CYS A 1014 4.35 22.14 12.61
N GLY A 1015 3.06 22.18 12.27
CA GLY A 1015 2.39 21.17 11.46
C GLY A 1015 2.02 19.91 12.24
N ASN A 1016 2.15 19.90 13.58
CA ASN A 1016 1.69 18.77 14.37
C ASN A 1016 0.14 18.78 14.43
N PRO A 1017 -0.55 17.75 13.93
CA PRO A 1017 -2.02 17.76 13.82
C PRO A 1017 -2.73 17.72 15.17
N LEU A 1018 -2.05 17.31 16.25
CA LEU A 1018 -2.61 17.30 17.61
C LEU A 1018 -2.41 18.63 18.35
N GLY A 1019 -1.59 19.55 17.81
CA GLY A 1019 -1.33 20.87 18.38
C GLY A 1019 -0.46 20.87 19.63
N ARG A 1020 0.47 19.90 19.75
CA ARG A 1020 1.18 19.57 21.01
C ARG A 1020 2.68 19.89 21.01
N THR A 1021 3.18 20.61 20.01
CA THR A 1021 4.62 20.87 19.85
C THR A 1021 4.98 22.34 19.73
N CYS A 1022 4.03 23.18 19.29
CA CYS A 1022 4.23 24.60 19.04
C CYS A 1022 3.01 25.46 19.40
N GLU A 1023 3.17 26.78 19.30
CA GLU A 1023 2.09 27.75 19.38
C GLU A 1023 1.00 27.45 18.33
N SER A 1024 -0.26 27.58 18.71
CA SER A 1024 -1.41 27.31 17.83
C SER A 1024 -2.40 28.48 17.83
N ARG A 1025 -3.11 28.69 16.71
CA ARG A 1025 -4.15 29.74 16.62
C ARG A 1025 -5.28 29.49 17.61
N ILE A 1026 -5.71 28.23 17.76
CA ILE A 1026 -6.76 27.87 18.72
C ILE A 1026 -6.30 28.08 20.16
N GLY A 1027 -5.06 27.71 20.49
CA GLY A 1027 -4.48 27.93 21.81
C GLY A 1027 -4.39 29.40 22.18
N ASN A 1028 -3.96 30.24 21.24
CA ASN A 1028 -3.93 31.69 21.42
C ASN A 1028 -5.33 32.24 21.65
N LEU A 1029 -6.31 31.88 20.82
CA LEU A 1029 -7.67 32.38 20.95
C LEU A 1029 -8.30 32.00 22.31
N VAL A 1030 -8.14 30.75 22.73
CA VAL A 1030 -8.68 30.24 24.00
C VAL A 1030 -8.05 30.95 25.19
N THR A 1031 -6.72 31.09 25.20
CA THR A 1031 -6.02 31.78 26.30
C THR A 1031 -6.27 33.29 26.29
N ASP A 1032 -6.44 33.90 25.12
CA ASP A 1032 -6.87 35.30 25.00
C ASP A 1032 -8.28 35.51 25.55
N ALA A 1033 -9.21 34.58 25.28
CA ALA A 1033 -10.56 34.63 25.84
C ALA A 1033 -10.54 34.57 27.38
N MET A 1034 -9.75 33.66 27.95
CA MET A 1034 -9.57 33.55 29.42
C MET A 1034 -8.97 34.83 30.00
N ARG A 1035 -7.90 35.34 29.40
CA ARG A 1035 -7.20 36.53 29.88
C ARG A 1035 -8.08 37.78 29.79
N PHE A 1036 -8.75 37.97 28.65
CA PHE A 1036 -9.63 39.12 28.39
C PHE A 1036 -10.81 39.16 29.36
N THR A 1037 -11.50 38.03 29.53
CA THR A 1037 -12.70 37.94 30.36
C THR A 1037 -12.44 38.28 31.83
N TYR A 1038 -11.29 37.86 32.38
CA TYR A 1038 -10.98 38.05 33.80
C TYR A 1038 -9.97 39.15 34.12
N GLY A 1039 -9.42 39.84 33.10
CA GLY A 1039 -8.47 40.94 33.29
C GLY A 1039 -7.20 40.56 34.04
N VAL A 1040 -6.76 39.30 33.93
CA VAL A 1040 -5.56 38.78 34.60
C VAL A 1040 -4.28 39.11 33.84
N ASP A 1041 -3.12 39.01 34.49
CA ASP A 1041 -1.83 39.24 33.84
C ASP A 1041 -1.60 38.25 32.70
N PHE A 1042 -1.78 36.96 32.99
CA PHE A 1042 -1.45 35.84 32.09
C PHE A 1042 -2.57 34.81 32.04
N ALA A 1043 -2.64 34.06 30.94
CA ALA A 1043 -3.47 32.85 30.88
C ALA A 1043 -2.68 31.68 30.29
N VAL A 1044 -2.95 30.47 30.78
CA VAL A 1044 -2.28 29.24 30.34
C VAL A 1044 -3.30 28.10 30.26
N THR A 1045 -3.26 27.33 29.17
CA THR A 1045 -3.99 26.05 29.06
C THR A 1045 -3.10 25.01 28.38
N ASN A 1046 -3.26 23.74 28.75
CA ASN A 1046 -2.54 22.62 28.14
C ASN A 1046 -3.17 22.26 26.78
N SER A 1047 -2.34 21.98 25.78
CA SER A 1047 -2.76 21.57 24.43
C SER A 1047 -3.56 20.28 24.42
N GLY A 1048 -3.39 19.41 25.42
CA GLY A 1048 -4.14 18.17 25.61
C GLY A 1048 -5.64 18.40 25.79
N GLY A 1049 -6.03 19.55 26.34
CA GLY A 1049 -7.41 20.01 26.51
C GLY A 1049 -8.07 20.51 25.22
N LEU A 1050 -7.31 20.77 24.15
CA LEU A 1050 -7.81 21.28 22.87
C LEU A 1050 -7.97 20.13 21.87
N ARG A 1051 -9.21 19.79 21.50
CA ARG A 1051 -9.51 18.50 20.85
C ARG A 1051 -9.92 18.56 19.38
N ALA A 1052 -10.28 19.73 18.86
CA ALA A 1052 -10.80 19.87 17.49
C ALA A 1052 -10.41 21.20 16.82
N ASP A 1053 -10.70 21.31 15.53
CA ASP A 1053 -10.67 22.57 14.80
C ASP A 1053 -11.88 23.43 15.21
N LEU A 1054 -11.70 24.74 15.35
CA LEU A 1054 -12.80 25.65 15.69
C LEU A 1054 -13.59 26.12 14.45
N THR A 1055 -13.00 26.00 13.26
CA THR A 1055 -13.60 26.38 11.97
C THR A 1055 -13.56 25.22 11.01
N ARG A 1056 -14.61 25.03 10.19
CA ARG A 1056 -14.69 23.97 9.19
C ARG A 1056 -14.62 24.52 7.77
N MET A 1057 -13.87 23.83 6.91
CA MET A 1057 -13.85 24.15 5.48
C MET A 1057 -15.25 24.00 4.88
N GLY A 1058 -15.70 25.01 4.12
CA GLY A 1058 -17.02 25.05 3.49
C GLY A 1058 -18.15 25.56 4.39
N ASP A 1059 -17.98 25.64 5.71
CA ASP A 1059 -18.94 26.30 6.60
C ASP A 1059 -18.58 27.78 6.75
N VAL A 1060 -18.94 28.54 5.72
CA VAL A 1060 -18.72 29.99 5.64
C VAL A 1060 -20.03 30.75 5.67
N ASP A 1061 -20.02 31.93 6.27
CA ASP A 1061 -21.11 32.88 6.17
C ASP A 1061 -21.22 33.38 4.72
N ALA A 1062 -22.40 33.24 4.13
CA ALA A 1062 -22.61 33.52 2.70
C ALA A 1062 -22.44 35.01 2.36
N ALA A 1063 -22.62 35.92 3.32
CA ALA A 1063 -22.52 37.35 3.09
C ALA A 1063 -21.08 37.86 3.14
N THR A 1064 -20.27 37.32 4.05
CA THR A 1064 -18.90 37.80 4.33
C THR A 1064 -17.80 36.91 3.75
N GLY A 1065 -18.10 35.63 3.49
CA GLY A 1065 -17.10 34.62 3.16
C GLY A 1065 -16.20 34.20 4.33
N PHE A 1066 -16.48 34.68 5.55
CA PHE A 1066 -15.76 34.30 6.76
C PHE A 1066 -16.23 32.94 7.29
N PHE A 1067 -15.38 32.25 8.03
CA PHE A 1067 -15.74 30.96 8.62
C PHE A 1067 -16.77 31.15 9.74
N ASN A 1068 -17.82 30.32 9.76
CA ASN A 1068 -18.73 30.27 10.89
C ASN A 1068 -18.04 29.60 12.08
N ILE A 1069 -18.17 30.21 13.26
CA ILE A 1069 -17.90 29.56 14.54
C ILE A 1069 -19.26 29.21 15.13
N ARG A 1070 -19.50 27.91 15.34
CA ARG A 1070 -20.74 27.40 15.93
C ARG A 1070 -20.52 26.94 17.36
N ARG A 1071 -21.59 26.92 18.14
CA ARG A 1071 -21.58 26.40 19.51
C ARG A 1071 -21.05 24.96 19.56
N GLY A 1072 -21.43 24.12 18.60
CA GLY A 1072 -20.93 22.75 18.50
C GLY A 1072 -19.40 22.68 18.32
N TYR A 1073 -18.79 23.58 17.56
CA TYR A 1073 -17.34 23.59 17.33
C TYR A 1073 -16.58 23.97 18.60
N ILE A 1074 -17.09 24.92 19.38
CA ILE A 1074 -16.54 25.27 20.69
C ILE A 1074 -16.56 24.06 21.64
N LEU A 1075 -17.67 23.34 21.70
CA LEU A 1075 -17.82 22.15 22.53
C LEU A 1075 -16.95 20.97 22.06
N GLU A 1076 -16.68 20.86 20.76
CA GLU A 1076 -15.72 19.90 20.22
C GLU A 1076 -14.27 20.26 20.56
N VAL A 1077 -13.92 21.55 20.60
CA VAL A 1077 -12.57 21.99 21.04
C VAL A 1077 -12.38 21.72 22.53
N LEU A 1078 -13.39 21.99 23.36
CA LEU A 1078 -13.32 21.94 24.83
C LEU A 1078 -14.35 20.94 25.42
N PRO A 1079 -14.21 19.62 25.17
CA PRO A 1079 -15.27 18.65 25.49
C PRO A 1079 -15.35 18.26 26.97
N PHE A 1080 -14.39 18.67 27.80
CA PHE A 1080 -14.25 18.18 29.17
C PHE A 1080 -15.13 18.90 30.20
N GLY A 1081 -15.78 20.00 29.80
CA GLY A 1081 -16.51 20.86 30.73
C GLY A 1081 -15.62 21.49 31.79
N ASN A 1082 -14.35 21.74 31.45
CA ASN A 1082 -13.42 22.45 32.35
C ASN A 1082 -13.96 23.83 32.68
N VAL A 1083 -13.77 24.27 33.92
CA VAL A 1083 -13.99 25.65 34.32
C VAL A 1083 -12.68 26.42 34.29
N VAL A 1084 -12.75 27.72 34.01
CA VAL A 1084 -11.61 28.60 34.22
C VAL A 1084 -11.45 28.82 35.72
N VAL A 1085 -10.21 28.82 36.19
CA VAL A 1085 -9.87 29.26 37.54
C VAL A 1085 -8.89 30.42 37.46
N THR A 1086 -9.04 31.38 38.36
CA THR A 1086 -8.12 32.51 38.50
C THR A 1086 -7.43 32.46 39.85
N LEU A 1087 -6.14 32.72 39.90
CA LEU A 1087 -5.36 32.71 41.14
C LEU A 1087 -4.16 33.67 41.06
N GLN A 1088 -3.54 33.93 42.20
CA GLN A 1088 -2.23 34.57 42.26
C GLN A 1088 -1.15 33.50 42.34
N VAL A 1089 -0.11 33.65 41.53
CA VAL A 1089 1.11 32.84 41.54
C VAL A 1089 2.32 33.75 41.69
N ASN A 1090 3.35 33.27 42.39
CA ASN A 1090 4.63 33.95 42.35
C ASN A 1090 5.43 33.59 41.08
N GLY A 1091 6.52 34.32 40.82
CA GLY A 1091 7.36 34.07 39.64
C GLY A 1091 7.92 32.65 39.56
N ALA A 1092 8.29 32.04 40.69
CA ALA A 1092 8.82 30.68 40.73
C ALA A 1092 7.76 29.63 40.37
N GLU A 1093 6.52 29.82 40.84
CA GLU A 1093 5.37 28.97 40.49
C GLU A 1093 5.00 29.11 39.01
N LEU A 1094 5.00 30.33 38.47
CA LEU A 1094 4.81 30.57 37.03
C LEU A 1094 5.89 29.86 36.21
N LYS A 1095 7.15 29.93 36.64
CA LYS A 1095 8.24 29.20 35.98
C LYS A 1095 7.99 27.69 36.03
N ALA A 1096 7.57 27.14 37.18
CA ALA A 1096 7.29 25.71 37.32
C ALA A 1096 6.15 25.24 36.39
N ILE A 1097 5.11 26.05 36.19
CA ILE A 1097 4.02 25.78 35.23
C ILE A 1097 4.60 25.67 33.81
N LEU A 1098 5.40 26.65 33.38
CA LEU A 1098 5.98 26.67 32.04
C LEU A 1098 7.00 25.53 31.83
N GLU A 1099 7.83 25.26 32.84
CA GLU A 1099 8.81 24.17 32.85
C GLU A 1099 8.13 22.80 32.72
N ASN A 1100 7.03 22.55 33.44
CA ASN A 1100 6.26 21.32 33.28
C ASN A 1100 5.75 21.21 31.84
N GLY A 1101 5.20 22.29 31.29
CA GLY A 1101 4.61 22.27 29.96
C GLY A 1101 5.59 21.90 28.85
N VAL A 1102 6.87 22.29 28.97
CA VAL A 1102 7.90 21.93 27.98
C VAL A 1102 8.76 20.73 28.38
N SER A 1103 8.44 20.04 29.47
CA SER A 1103 9.28 18.97 30.05
C SER A 1103 9.45 17.73 29.16
N ARG A 1104 8.47 17.44 28.29
CA ARG A 1104 8.48 16.27 27.38
C ARG A 1104 8.94 16.58 25.97
N MET A 1105 9.17 17.86 25.63
CA MET A 1105 9.67 18.25 24.32
C MET A 1105 10.98 17.50 23.98
N PRO A 1106 11.16 17.00 22.74
CA PRO A 1106 10.33 17.26 21.55
C PRO A 1106 9.12 16.32 21.38
N ALA A 1107 8.83 15.43 22.33
CA ALA A 1107 7.66 14.56 22.23
C ALA A 1107 6.35 15.38 22.27
N ALA A 1108 5.41 15.03 21.40
CA ALA A 1108 4.10 15.66 21.31
C ALA A 1108 3.20 15.22 22.47
N ASP A 1109 3.26 15.95 23.58
CA ASP A 1109 2.58 15.63 24.84
C ASP A 1109 1.43 16.60 25.14
N GLY A 1110 0.38 16.12 25.81
CA GLY A 1110 -0.79 16.93 26.15
C GLY A 1110 -0.45 18.14 27.02
N ARG A 1111 0.60 18.03 27.84
CA ARG A 1111 1.03 19.11 28.74
C ARG A 1111 1.57 20.35 28.04
N PHE A 1112 1.81 20.35 26.72
CA PHE A 1112 2.38 21.52 26.05
C PHE A 1112 1.53 22.78 26.31
N PRO A 1113 2.09 23.91 26.79
CA PRO A 1113 1.29 25.03 27.26
C PRO A 1113 1.02 26.02 26.14
N GLN A 1114 -0.25 26.33 25.88
CA GLN A 1114 -0.66 27.52 25.13
C GLN A 1114 -0.80 28.68 26.12
N VAL A 1115 -0.42 29.90 25.71
CA VAL A 1115 -0.29 31.05 26.63
C VAL A 1115 -0.86 32.36 26.06
N SER A 1116 -1.27 33.27 26.94
CA SER A 1116 -1.64 34.66 26.62
C SER A 1116 -1.06 35.64 27.65
N GLY A 1117 -0.71 36.85 27.20
CA GLY A 1117 -0.17 37.92 28.04
C GLY A 1117 1.33 37.84 28.34
N LEU A 1118 1.98 36.72 27.99
CA LEU A 1118 3.43 36.54 28.07
C LEU A 1118 3.96 35.85 26.81
N CYS A 1119 5.24 36.07 26.52
CA CYS A 1119 6.01 35.27 25.57
C CYS A 1119 7.19 34.65 26.31
N PHE A 1120 7.45 33.36 26.09
CA PHE A 1120 8.59 32.68 26.74
C PHE A 1120 9.45 31.90 25.76
N THR A 1121 10.74 31.84 26.09
CA THR A 1121 11.75 31.11 25.36
C THR A 1121 12.26 29.96 26.22
N TYR A 1122 12.34 28.77 25.63
CA TYR A 1122 12.89 27.60 26.30
C TYR A 1122 13.99 26.92 25.47
N ASN A 1123 14.94 26.28 26.14
CA ASN A 1123 16.01 25.50 25.53
C ASN A 1123 15.75 24.01 25.73
N ILE A 1124 15.47 23.30 24.64
CA ILE A 1124 15.14 21.87 24.67
C ILE A 1124 16.33 20.98 25.09
N GLY A 1125 17.56 21.47 24.88
CA GLY A 1125 18.78 20.77 25.27
C GLY A 1125 19.08 20.82 26.77
N ALA A 1126 18.38 21.67 27.52
CA ALA A 1126 18.50 21.71 28.97
C ALA A 1126 17.70 20.58 29.65
N PRO A 1127 18.13 20.11 30.84
CA PRO A 1127 17.37 19.13 31.62
C PRO A 1127 15.93 19.60 31.90
N ALA A 1128 14.97 18.68 31.87
CA ALA A 1128 13.58 18.97 32.23
C ALA A 1128 13.51 19.63 33.63
N GLY A 1129 12.72 20.70 33.76
CA GLY A 1129 12.70 21.55 34.94
C GLY A 1129 13.69 22.71 34.92
N SER A 1130 14.55 22.81 33.90
CA SER A 1130 15.50 23.91 33.69
C SER A 1130 15.54 24.40 32.23
N ARG A 1131 14.45 24.17 31.48
CA ARG A 1131 14.32 24.48 30.06
C ARG A 1131 13.91 25.92 29.81
N VAL A 1132 13.11 26.54 30.67
CA VAL A 1132 12.62 27.91 30.46
C VAL A 1132 13.75 28.90 30.75
N VAL A 1133 14.21 29.58 29.69
CA VAL A 1133 15.37 30.49 29.71
C VAL A 1133 14.95 31.91 30.07
N SER A 1134 13.85 32.39 29.47
CA SER A 1134 13.36 33.75 29.69
C SER A 1134 11.87 33.86 29.37
N ALA A 1135 11.22 34.87 29.94
CA ALA A 1135 9.90 35.30 29.52
C ALA A 1135 9.78 36.82 29.60
N VAL A 1136 8.96 37.39 28.72
CA VAL A 1136 8.61 38.81 28.68
C VAL A 1136 7.09 38.94 28.65
N ARG A 1137 6.57 40.06 29.15
CA ARG A 1137 5.16 40.38 28.97
C ARG A 1137 4.89 40.63 27.49
N GLN A 1138 3.75 40.17 27.00
CA GLN A 1138 3.30 40.50 25.65
C GLN A 1138 2.81 41.96 25.63
N ALA A 1139 3.29 42.74 24.66
CA ALA A 1139 2.85 44.12 24.47
C ALA A 1139 1.42 44.18 23.90
N ALA A 1140 0.79 45.35 24.00
CA ALA A 1140 -0.60 45.55 23.55
C ALA A 1140 -0.80 45.34 22.04
N ASP A 1141 0.25 45.52 21.23
CA ASP A 1141 0.27 45.23 19.80
C ASP A 1141 0.47 43.74 19.47
N GLY A 1142 0.59 42.90 20.50
CA GLY A 1142 0.84 41.46 20.38
C GLY A 1142 2.31 41.08 20.28
N SER A 1143 3.24 42.04 20.23
CA SER A 1143 4.67 41.77 20.11
C SER A 1143 5.29 41.29 21.44
N CYS A 1144 6.32 40.46 21.35
CA CYS A 1144 7.08 39.94 22.49
C CYS A 1144 8.19 40.91 22.93
N THR A 1145 7.85 42.19 23.12
CA THR A 1145 8.80 43.28 23.41
C THR A 1145 8.54 43.96 24.76
N GLY A 1146 7.58 43.48 25.54
CA GLY A 1146 7.27 44.02 26.85
C GLY A 1146 8.37 43.77 27.89
N PRO A 1147 8.18 44.26 29.12
CA PRO A 1147 9.15 44.09 30.20
C PRO A 1147 9.33 42.60 30.56
N ALA A 1148 10.52 42.26 31.07
CA ALA A 1148 10.84 40.91 31.53
C ALA A 1148 9.88 40.44 32.64
N VAL A 1149 9.52 39.15 32.59
CA VAL A 1149 8.81 38.47 33.67
C VAL A 1149 9.85 38.00 34.69
N ASP A 1150 9.67 38.38 35.95
CA ASP A 1150 10.54 37.96 37.05
C ASP A 1150 10.07 36.61 37.58
N PHE A 1151 10.94 35.60 37.48
CA PHE A 1151 10.69 34.25 37.98
C PHE A 1151 11.11 34.04 39.45
N SER A 1152 11.39 35.11 40.20
CA SER A 1152 11.64 35.05 41.64
C SER A 1152 10.36 34.89 42.45
N THR A 1153 10.50 34.48 43.71
CA THR A 1153 9.38 34.41 44.65
C THR A 1153 8.88 35.79 45.11
N ALA A 1154 9.59 36.88 44.77
CA ALA A 1154 9.23 38.25 45.17
C ALA A 1154 8.20 38.88 44.22
N ALA A 1155 8.13 38.44 42.96
CA ALA A 1155 7.13 38.87 42.00
C ALA A 1155 5.84 38.05 42.13
N THR A 1156 4.69 38.71 41.98
CA THR A 1156 3.36 38.10 42.00
C THR A 1156 2.59 38.46 40.75
N TYR A 1157 1.90 37.48 40.18
CA TYR A 1157 1.09 37.62 38.96
C TYR A 1157 -0.28 37.00 39.16
N THR A 1158 -1.30 37.60 38.54
CA THR A 1158 -2.62 37.00 38.41
C THR A 1158 -2.67 36.14 37.15
N ILE A 1159 -3.15 34.91 37.27
CA ILE A 1159 -3.22 33.96 36.16
C ILE A 1159 -4.61 33.34 36.04
N ALA A 1160 -5.05 33.13 34.80
CA ALA A 1160 -6.18 32.26 34.48
C ALA A 1160 -5.66 30.93 33.91
N MET A 1161 -6.17 29.82 34.41
CA MET A 1161 -5.88 28.49 33.87
C MET A 1161 -7.11 27.61 33.94
N ASN A 1162 -7.10 26.45 33.27
CA ASN A 1162 -8.18 25.48 33.47
C ASN A 1162 -8.03 24.77 34.83
N ASP A 1163 -9.16 24.34 35.40
CA ASP A 1163 -9.25 23.65 36.67
C ASP A 1163 -8.53 22.30 36.71
N PHE A 1164 -8.44 21.59 35.58
CA PHE A 1164 -7.70 20.34 35.45
C PHE A 1164 -6.20 20.54 35.75
N MET A 1165 -5.57 21.51 35.09
CA MET A 1165 -4.18 21.89 35.35
C MET A 1165 -3.97 22.39 36.78
N ALA A 1166 -4.86 23.26 37.27
CA ALA A 1166 -4.77 23.77 38.63
C ALA A 1166 -4.88 22.67 39.68
N SER A 1167 -5.58 21.58 39.38
CA SER A 1167 -5.71 20.42 40.28
C SER A 1167 -4.53 19.45 40.18
N GLY A 1168 -3.59 19.69 39.27
CA GLY A 1168 -2.39 18.87 39.05
C GLY A 1168 -2.48 17.88 37.89
N GLY A 1169 -3.51 17.97 37.05
CA GLY A 1169 -3.59 17.22 35.80
C GLY A 1169 -2.38 17.50 34.90
N ASP A 1170 -2.02 16.56 34.01
CA ASP A 1170 -0.82 16.63 33.15
C ASP A 1170 0.51 16.84 33.92
N GLY A 1171 0.53 16.55 35.23
CA GLY A 1171 1.69 16.73 36.09
C GLY A 1171 1.99 18.19 36.48
N TYR A 1172 1.06 19.12 36.24
CA TYR A 1172 1.21 20.51 36.66
C TYR A 1172 1.21 20.66 38.19
N PRO A 1173 1.76 21.76 38.74
CA PRO A 1173 1.70 22.02 40.17
C PRO A 1173 0.24 22.08 40.68
N VAL A 1174 -0.03 21.47 41.83
CA VAL A 1174 -1.35 21.53 42.47
C VAL A 1174 -1.54 22.92 43.11
N LEU A 1175 -2.40 23.72 42.51
CA LEU A 1175 -2.68 25.11 42.89
C LEU A 1175 -4.16 25.37 43.22
N ILE A 1176 -5.05 24.41 42.96
CA ILE A 1176 -6.52 24.57 43.04
C ILE A 1176 -7.00 25.03 44.42
N GLY A 1177 -6.31 24.64 45.50
CA GLY A 1177 -6.67 25.01 46.88
C GLY A 1177 -6.61 26.52 47.17
N ARG A 1178 -6.02 27.33 46.28
CA ARG A 1178 -5.98 28.81 46.38
C ARG A 1178 -6.66 29.51 45.19
N ALA A 1179 -7.34 28.76 44.32
CA ALA A 1179 -7.91 29.29 43.10
C ALA A 1179 -9.38 29.69 43.28
N TYR A 1180 -9.78 30.73 42.55
CA TYR A 1180 -11.18 31.15 42.44
C TYR A 1180 -11.78 30.51 41.18
N THR A 1181 -12.78 29.65 41.38
CA THR A 1181 -13.57 29.06 40.29
C THR A 1181 -14.37 30.13 39.56
N ARG A 1182 -14.40 30.04 38.24
CA ARG A 1182 -15.15 30.92 37.34
C ARG A 1182 -16.14 30.12 36.48
N GLU A 1183 -16.56 30.71 35.38
CA GLU A 1183 -17.43 30.11 34.38
C GLU A 1183 -16.75 28.95 33.63
N LEU A 1184 -17.58 28.17 32.92
CA LEU A 1184 -17.12 27.11 32.03
C LEU A 1184 -16.24 27.69 30.92
N MET A 1185 -15.11 27.03 30.65
CA MET A 1185 -14.10 27.50 29.70
C MET A 1185 -14.63 27.64 28.28
N ASP A 1186 -15.55 26.76 27.87
CA ASP A 1186 -16.23 26.83 26.57
C ASP A 1186 -17.20 28.02 26.49
N GLN A 1187 -17.87 28.39 27.58
CA GLN A 1187 -18.71 29.59 27.65
C GLN A 1187 -17.86 30.87 27.62
N VAL A 1188 -16.69 30.85 28.26
CA VAL A 1188 -15.72 31.96 28.22
C VAL A 1188 -15.24 32.18 26.79
N LEU A 1189 -14.90 31.12 26.05
CA LEU A 1189 -14.54 31.22 24.64
C LEU A 1189 -15.71 31.74 23.79
N GLU A 1190 -16.91 31.22 24.00
CA GLU A 1190 -18.11 31.65 23.27
C GLU A 1190 -18.39 33.13 23.46
N ALA A 1191 -18.43 33.61 24.70
CA ALA A 1191 -18.69 35.02 25.01
C ALA A 1191 -17.60 35.92 24.41
N TYR A 1192 -16.33 35.50 24.45
CA TYR A 1192 -15.24 36.23 23.80
C TYR A 1192 -15.43 36.31 22.28
N VAL A 1193 -15.75 35.19 21.62
CA VAL A 1193 -16.00 35.15 20.17
C VAL A 1193 -17.18 36.05 19.80
N GLN A 1194 -18.28 36.03 20.57
CA GLN A 1194 -19.43 36.91 20.37
C GLN A 1194 -19.04 38.39 20.48
N ALA A 1195 -18.24 38.74 21.48
CA ALA A 1195 -17.81 40.13 21.73
C ALA A 1195 -16.79 40.65 20.72
N THR A 1196 -16.03 39.77 20.06
CA THR A 1196 -14.88 40.14 19.20
C THR A 1196 -15.03 39.67 17.75
N SER A 1197 -16.22 39.22 17.36
CA SER A 1197 -16.53 38.77 16.01
C SER A 1197 -16.43 39.92 14.98
N PRO A 1198 -15.79 39.72 13.81
CA PRO A 1198 -15.08 38.51 13.39
C PRO A 1198 -13.67 38.42 14.00
N VAL A 1199 -13.31 37.26 14.56
CA VAL A 1199 -11.97 37.02 15.13
C VAL A 1199 -10.93 36.69 14.06
N ALA A 1200 -9.66 36.99 14.33
CA ALA A 1200 -8.53 36.69 13.44
C ALA A 1200 -7.25 36.32 14.22
N PRO A 1201 -7.24 35.19 14.96
CA PRO A 1201 -6.07 34.79 15.74
C PRO A 1201 -4.86 34.50 14.84
N ALA A 1202 -3.68 34.93 15.28
CA ALA A 1202 -2.41 34.76 14.58
C ALA A 1202 -1.39 34.03 15.47
N ILE A 1203 -0.37 33.43 14.85
CA ILE A 1203 0.84 32.96 15.53
C ILE A 1203 1.73 34.18 15.75
N GLN A 1204 2.09 34.46 16.99
CA GLN A 1204 2.74 35.72 17.40
C GLN A 1204 4.15 35.50 17.98
N GLY A 1205 4.64 34.26 18.05
CA GLY A 1205 5.91 33.94 18.68
C GLY A 1205 5.83 33.96 20.20
N ARG A 1206 4.65 33.64 20.77
CA ARG A 1206 4.45 33.55 22.23
C ARG A 1206 5.28 32.44 22.85
N ILE A 1207 5.62 31.41 22.07
CA ILE A 1207 6.34 30.23 22.55
C ILE A 1207 7.51 29.95 21.60
N VAL A 1208 8.74 30.14 22.06
CA VAL A 1208 9.94 30.00 21.23
C VAL A 1208 10.85 28.89 21.77
N CYS A 1209 11.10 27.89 20.94
CA CYS A 1209 12.09 26.83 21.22
C CYS A 1209 13.47 27.24 20.71
N THR A 1210 14.51 26.95 21.50
CA THR A 1210 15.93 27.12 21.12
C THR A 1210 16.72 25.84 21.37
N GLY A 1211 17.79 25.63 20.60
CA GLY A 1211 18.66 24.44 20.68
C GLY A 1211 18.45 23.43 19.55
N THR A 1212 19.28 22.40 19.51
CA THR A 1212 19.20 21.32 18.52
C THR A 1212 18.01 20.40 18.83
N GLY A 1213 17.12 20.20 17.85
CA GLY A 1213 15.95 19.33 17.99
C GLY A 1213 14.63 20.06 18.23
N CYS A 1214 14.60 21.39 18.14
CA CYS A 1214 13.35 22.15 18.15
C CYS A 1214 12.49 21.84 16.90
N PRO A 1215 11.16 21.71 17.05
CA PRO A 1215 10.26 21.65 15.90
C PRO A 1215 10.37 22.92 15.04
N THR A 1216 10.25 22.76 13.72
CA THR A 1216 10.32 23.87 12.77
C THR A 1216 8.92 24.39 12.49
N VAL A 1217 8.73 25.70 12.61
CA VAL A 1217 7.48 26.36 12.19
C VAL A 1217 7.31 26.19 10.68
N THR A 1218 6.20 25.61 10.27
CA THR A 1218 5.80 25.49 8.87
C THR A 1218 5.03 26.75 8.47
N PRO A 1219 5.38 27.40 7.33
CA PRO A 1219 4.71 28.61 6.84
C PRO A 1219 3.19 28.47 6.66
#